data_AF-A0A173STI0-F1
#
_entry.id   AF-A0A173STI0-F1
#
_cell.length_a   1.000
_cell.length_b   1.000
_cell.length_c   1.000
_cell.angle_alpha   90.00
_cell.angle_beta   90.00
_cell.angle_gamma   90.00
#
_symmetry.space_group_name_H-M   'P 1'
#
loop_
_entity.id
_entity.type
_entity.pdbx_description
1 polymer ?
#
loop_
_entity_poly.entity_id
_entity_poly.type
_entity_poly.pdbx_seq_one_letter_code
_entity_poly.pdbx_strand_id
1 'polypeptide(L)'
;MYITNKCSKNEQCEFLQNNFNEYKDFKKLQQEWLNRKDRCRKIIAKCQKKRELLSQIEVLEEQRKKLIESRDELLGVFDEAWFDEYQKNIELNVKYSTDNNKLNNSRFELENITSYIESLRQKVIKIEQQKNDVLKHWEEWKQQITDLNEKRKELFKEDVLKKLIEEKESVDKQKQIYQKEVRYLNQVFTEGCENFLQSITAGTTLEYPWIKGHVDYENNSRVALAKAVAEEADAKSRYETMREEVDNLDELLTLAKREIQKSNSCTCPVCKSKFSNKDELLGKIDLSGQRTILLKLKTEWVNAGQKLKEAQEGHKKGIDSIQVLINDRICELNKLILKCENDIEQYQREYEERQLKIQKIKREEENLKQVIEQELGTSIKDILKESVDTACSEKIVIISNLQKEKENEINEQQKKQRMVNTEIEQIEKILNDEKMRIDAFNNDLSNLEKQKIMQQRQIFSNGQFQSLVQKYVLDIQQNEDKKQRLQEELNDYKIYYTDNIDKYKKLLVDMDEKSIDRMGRYDQYKKTLFAKKQISKKTIIRYRKKIESEIEIAKEKLDIWNQCDSNVVVEQFINKYNQMFEEQGKLQQEKELYSQKQSLAEQIFKNVQSQMENHIKEAFGGVTINQIYSKIQPHKRFKQLQYQINMNEDSAPELYIKVKNDESEGIMPELFFSSAQLNTVALSVFLGGALSKSNPKVNTIFIDDPIGHFDDLNVLSFIDVLRTIITETNWQIIISTHEENFYEVMKIKLNSKYYNSKFFKFKDEGNIEEDMEE
;
A
#
# COMPACT_ATOMS: atom_id res chain seq x y z
N MET A 1 66.64 61.17 26.94
CA MET A 1 66.51 62.58 26.51
C MET A 1 66.41 63.58 27.67
N TYR A 2 65.58 63.36 28.71
CA TYR A 2 65.50 64.23 29.90
C TYR A 2 66.85 64.35 30.65
N ILE A 3 67.49 63.22 30.93
CA ILE A 3 68.83 63.12 31.54
C ILE A 3 69.87 63.88 30.70
N THR A 4 69.85 63.66 29.39
CA THR A 4 70.76 64.29 28.41
C THR A 4 70.59 65.82 28.39
N ASN A 5 69.36 66.31 28.49
CA ASN A 5 69.05 67.75 28.53
C ASN A 5 69.49 68.39 29.87
N LYS A 6 69.39 67.66 30.98
CA LYS A 6 69.89 68.12 32.28
C LYS A 6 71.42 68.13 32.35
N CYS A 7 72.11 67.13 31.79
CA CYS A 7 73.57 67.16 31.62
C CYS A 7 74.03 68.36 30.78
N SER A 8 73.35 68.64 29.67
CA SER A 8 73.63 69.81 28.83
C SER A 8 73.49 71.14 29.60
N LYS A 9 72.49 71.26 30.49
CA LYS A 9 72.34 72.45 31.35
C LYS A 9 73.45 72.58 32.41
N ASN A 10 74.03 71.47 32.85
CA ASN A 10 75.17 71.46 33.78
C ASN A 10 76.43 72.01 33.11
N GLU A 11 76.74 71.53 31.89
CA GLU A 11 77.85 72.00 31.06
C GLU A 11 77.72 73.49 30.68
N GLN A 12 76.50 73.96 30.42
CA GLN A 12 76.22 75.38 30.15
C GLN A 12 76.48 76.29 31.38
N CYS A 13 76.22 75.82 32.61
CA CYS A 13 76.55 76.57 33.83
C CYS A 13 78.07 76.70 34.04
N GLU A 14 78.82 75.65 33.72
CA GLU A 14 80.28 75.63 33.81
C GLU A 14 80.92 76.65 32.84
N PHE A 15 80.42 76.71 31.61
CA PHE A 15 80.87 77.68 30.61
C PHE A 15 80.66 79.14 31.06
N LEU A 16 79.51 79.45 31.70
CA LEU A 16 79.21 80.79 32.22
C LEU A 16 80.10 81.21 33.39
N GLN A 17 80.58 80.25 34.19
CA GLN A 17 81.40 80.55 35.35
C GLN A 17 82.84 80.94 34.95
N ASN A 18 83.35 80.34 33.87
CA ASN A 18 84.74 80.49 33.45
C ASN A 18 85.00 81.76 32.63
N ASN A 19 83.99 82.29 31.92
CA ASN A 19 84.16 83.38 30.95
C ASN A 19 83.55 84.74 31.40
N PHE A 20 83.26 84.93 32.70
CA PHE A 20 82.52 86.10 33.23
C PHE A 20 83.25 87.44 33.07
N ASN A 21 84.59 87.47 33.17
CA ASN A 21 85.35 88.72 33.20
C ASN A 21 85.58 89.33 31.80
N GLU A 22 85.82 88.49 30.78
CA GLU A 22 86.07 88.94 29.40
C GLU A 22 84.83 89.54 28.71
N TYR A 23 83.60 89.17 29.14
CA TYR A 23 82.34 89.66 28.56
C TYR A 23 82.06 91.14 28.84
N LYS A 24 82.69 91.71 29.87
CA LYS A 24 82.45 93.10 30.28
C LYS A 24 83.10 94.11 29.32
N ASP A 25 84.17 93.73 28.63
CA ASP A 25 84.98 94.62 27.80
C ASP A 25 84.51 94.68 26.33
N PHE A 26 83.79 93.66 25.84
CA PHE A 26 83.32 93.55 24.46
C PHE A 26 82.17 94.52 24.08
N LYS A 27 81.47 95.08 25.07
CA LYS A 27 80.23 95.84 24.85
C LYS A 27 80.39 97.25 24.25
N LYS A 28 81.62 97.68 23.93
CA LYS A 28 81.94 99.04 23.46
C LYS A 28 82.12 99.18 21.93
N LEU A 29 82.14 98.11 21.13
CA LEU A 29 82.50 98.14 19.69
C LEU A 29 81.35 97.78 18.69
N GLN A 30 80.08 97.77 19.12
CA GLN A 30 79.02 97.08 18.38
C GLN A 30 78.34 97.85 17.22
N GLN A 31 78.44 99.19 17.15
CA GLN A 31 77.47 99.96 16.35
C GLN A 31 77.89 100.25 14.88
N GLU A 32 79.17 100.19 14.51
CA GLU A 32 79.60 100.43 13.11
C GLU A 32 79.50 99.19 12.19
N TRP A 33 79.27 97.99 12.75
CA TRP A 33 79.37 96.72 12.03
C TRP A 33 78.06 96.28 11.34
N LEU A 34 76.92 96.81 11.76
CA LEU A 34 75.58 96.37 11.33
C LEU A 34 75.31 96.63 9.84
N ASN A 35 75.88 97.71 9.28
CA ASN A 35 75.57 98.17 7.92
C ASN A 35 76.30 97.40 6.81
N ARG A 36 77.43 96.73 7.08
CA ARG A 36 78.12 95.85 6.11
C ARG A 36 77.41 94.49 5.94
N LYS A 37 76.64 94.04 6.94
CA LYS A 37 76.03 92.70 6.99
C LYS A 37 74.85 92.52 6.03
N ASP A 38 74.07 93.57 5.82
CA ASP A 38 72.81 93.50 5.06
C ASP A 38 73.00 93.38 3.55
N ARG A 39 74.09 93.93 3.02
CA ARG A 39 74.44 93.83 1.59
C ARG A 39 74.87 92.41 1.20
N CYS A 40 75.62 91.71 2.06
CA CYS A 40 76.02 90.31 1.83
C CYS A 40 74.84 89.32 1.91
N ARG A 41 73.84 89.58 2.77
CA ARG A 41 72.65 88.70 2.90
C ARG A 41 71.82 88.62 1.62
N LYS A 42 71.64 89.75 0.91
CA LYS A 42 70.86 89.78 -0.35
C LYS A 42 71.51 88.95 -1.46
N ILE A 43 72.85 88.95 -1.52
CA ILE A 43 73.61 88.12 -2.48
C ILE A 43 73.51 86.63 -2.12
N ILE A 44 73.56 86.29 -0.83
CA ILE A 44 73.38 84.89 -0.34
C ILE A 44 71.98 84.35 -0.69
N ALA A 45 70.93 85.15 -0.50
CA ALA A 45 69.55 84.73 -0.82
C ALA A 45 69.37 84.40 -2.31
N LYS A 46 69.95 85.21 -3.21
CA LYS A 46 69.94 84.94 -4.66
C LYS A 46 70.76 83.69 -5.04
N CYS A 47 71.87 83.42 -4.35
CA CYS A 47 72.63 82.17 -4.54
C CYS A 47 71.89 80.94 -4.00
N GLN A 48 71.13 81.06 -2.91
CA GLN A 48 70.31 79.97 -2.36
C GLN A 48 69.14 79.61 -3.28
N LYS A 49 68.48 80.62 -3.88
CA LYS A 49 67.41 80.37 -4.86
C LYS A 49 67.92 79.63 -6.09
N LYS A 50 69.14 79.94 -6.55
CA LYS A 50 69.83 79.16 -7.61
C LYS A 50 70.07 77.70 -7.21
N ARG A 51 70.49 77.43 -5.97
CA ARG A 51 70.69 76.06 -5.46
C ARG A 51 69.37 75.27 -5.36
N GLU A 52 68.28 75.94 -4.96
CA GLU A 52 66.94 75.34 -4.91
C GLU A 52 66.43 74.96 -6.30
N LEU A 53 66.57 75.84 -7.29
CA LEU A 53 66.21 75.55 -8.69
C LEU A 53 67.03 74.38 -9.27
N LEU A 54 68.34 74.32 -8.98
CA LEU A 54 69.19 73.18 -9.38
C LEU A 54 68.72 71.85 -8.74
N SER A 55 68.35 71.86 -7.46
CA SER A 55 67.83 70.66 -6.77
C SER A 55 66.47 70.22 -7.32
N GLN A 56 65.59 71.16 -7.68
CA GLN A 56 64.30 70.82 -8.32
C GLN A 56 64.50 70.21 -9.70
N ILE A 57 65.47 70.72 -10.48
CA ILE A 57 65.85 70.12 -11.77
C ILE A 57 66.37 68.69 -11.58
N GLU A 58 67.21 68.45 -10.56
CA GLU A 58 67.75 67.12 -10.24
C GLU A 58 66.63 66.12 -9.84
N VAL A 59 65.64 66.56 -9.06
CA VAL A 59 64.47 65.74 -8.71
C VAL A 59 63.63 65.39 -9.94
N LEU A 60 63.43 66.35 -10.86
CA LEU A 60 62.71 66.11 -12.11
C LEU A 60 63.48 65.14 -13.04
N GLU A 61 64.81 65.24 -13.09
CA GLU A 61 65.66 64.29 -13.82
C GLU A 61 65.54 62.86 -13.26
N GLU A 62 65.56 62.70 -11.94
CA GLU A 62 65.40 61.38 -11.30
C GLU A 62 63.99 60.81 -11.51
N GLN A 63 62.94 61.64 -11.45
CA GLN A 63 61.57 61.23 -11.77
C GLN A 63 61.42 60.82 -13.24
N ARG A 64 62.03 61.58 -14.16
CA ARG A 64 62.04 61.23 -15.58
C ARG A 64 62.73 59.90 -15.82
N LYS A 65 63.87 59.67 -15.16
CA LYS A 65 64.62 58.41 -15.26
C LYS A 65 63.75 57.21 -14.83
N LYS A 66 63.03 57.30 -13.71
CA LYS A 66 62.11 56.25 -13.24
C LYS A 66 60.93 55.98 -14.19
N LEU A 67 60.38 57.03 -14.80
CA LEU A 67 59.31 56.90 -15.79
C LEU A 67 59.80 56.23 -17.08
N ILE A 68 61.02 56.56 -17.53
CA ILE A 68 61.67 55.91 -18.67
C ILE A 68 61.94 54.43 -18.35
N GLU A 69 62.55 54.13 -17.20
CA GLU A 69 62.81 52.76 -16.76
C GLU A 69 61.52 51.93 -16.70
N SER A 70 60.44 52.47 -16.14
CA SER A 70 59.13 51.77 -16.06
C SER A 70 58.47 51.55 -17.43
N ARG A 71 58.64 52.48 -18.37
CA ARG A 71 58.13 52.34 -19.74
C ARG A 71 58.93 51.31 -20.52
N ASP A 72 60.25 51.37 -20.42
CA ASP A 72 61.16 50.50 -21.16
C ASP A 72 61.09 49.06 -20.62
N GLU A 73 60.87 48.88 -19.32
CA GLU A 73 60.54 47.57 -18.72
C GLU A 73 59.26 46.98 -19.34
N LEU A 74 58.19 47.77 -19.48
CA LEU A 74 56.94 47.29 -20.10
C LEU A 74 57.10 46.97 -21.59
N LEU A 75 57.84 47.80 -22.34
CA LEU A 75 58.15 47.56 -23.75
C LEU A 75 59.07 46.36 -23.98
N GLY A 76 59.89 45.99 -23.00
CA GLY A 76 60.73 44.79 -23.04
C GLY A 76 59.99 43.49 -22.71
N VAL A 77 58.84 43.57 -22.03
CA VAL A 77 58.08 42.41 -21.54
C VAL A 77 56.95 42.02 -22.49
N PHE A 78 56.24 43.00 -23.05
CA PHE A 78 55.05 42.76 -23.88
C PHE A 78 55.23 43.21 -25.32
N ASP A 79 54.69 42.41 -26.24
CA ASP A 79 54.49 42.75 -27.64
C ASP A 79 53.05 42.40 -28.06
N GLU A 80 52.67 42.83 -29.26
CA GLU A 80 51.34 42.55 -29.81
C GLU A 80 51.09 41.05 -29.98
N ALA A 81 52.12 40.30 -30.38
CA ALA A 81 52.04 38.85 -30.59
C ALA A 81 51.66 38.08 -29.32
N TRP A 82 52.19 38.49 -28.16
CA TRP A 82 51.85 37.87 -26.88
C TRP A 82 50.39 38.09 -26.48
N PHE A 83 49.85 39.29 -26.70
CA PHE A 83 48.44 39.56 -26.40
C PHE A 83 47.49 38.77 -27.31
N ASP A 84 47.85 38.59 -28.58
CA ASP A 84 47.11 37.73 -29.51
C ASP A 84 47.12 36.26 -29.07
N GLU A 85 48.27 35.77 -28.59
CA GLU A 85 48.41 34.41 -28.08
C GLU A 85 47.64 34.21 -26.77
N TYR A 86 47.69 35.19 -25.87
CA TYR A 86 46.89 35.21 -24.65
C TYR A 86 45.39 35.19 -24.94
N GLN A 87 44.93 35.98 -25.92
CA GLN A 87 43.53 35.99 -26.34
C GLN A 87 43.10 34.63 -26.93
N LYS A 88 43.95 34.01 -27.77
CA LYS A 88 43.72 32.64 -28.27
C LYS A 88 43.64 31.63 -27.14
N ASN A 89 44.46 31.76 -26.10
CA ASN A 89 44.39 30.88 -24.93
C ASN A 89 43.07 31.08 -24.15
N ILE A 90 42.57 32.30 -24.00
CA ILE A 90 41.25 32.56 -23.39
C ILE A 90 40.14 31.89 -24.22
N GLU A 91 40.15 32.08 -25.54
CA GLU A 91 39.17 31.46 -26.44
C GLU A 91 39.21 29.93 -26.36
N LEU A 92 40.42 29.36 -26.26
CA LEU A 92 40.60 27.92 -26.08
C LEU A 92 40.06 27.44 -24.73
N ASN A 93 40.23 28.20 -23.63
CA ASN A 93 39.65 27.87 -22.33
C ASN A 93 38.11 27.90 -22.36
N VAL A 94 37.50 28.87 -23.05
CA VAL A 94 36.05 28.94 -23.24
C VAL A 94 35.56 27.74 -24.07
N LYS A 95 36.30 27.38 -25.13
CA LYS A 95 36.00 26.22 -25.97
C LYS A 95 36.08 24.92 -25.16
N TYR A 96 37.15 24.72 -24.39
CA TYR A 96 37.32 23.59 -23.49
C TYR A 96 36.16 23.46 -22.51
N SER A 97 35.75 24.56 -21.87
CA SER A 97 34.58 24.56 -20.97
C SER A 97 33.29 24.17 -21.71
N THR A 98 33.12 24.61 -22.96
CA THR A 98 31.93 24.31 -23.76
C THR A 98 31.90 22.83 -24.18
N ASP A 99 33.01 22.29 -24.64
CA ASP A 99 33.10 20.88 -25.05
C ASP A 99 33.06 19.94 -23.83
N ASN A 100 33.55 20.37 -22.67
CA ASN A 100 33.40 19.63 -21.41
C ASN A 100 31.94 19.56 -20.94
N ASN A 101 31.16 20.62 -21.17
CA ASN A 101 29.71 20.57 -20.92
C ASN A 101 28.99 19.61 -21.89
N LYS A 102 29.41 19.56 -23.16
CA LYS A 102 28.88 18.57 -24.11
C LYS A 102 29.20 17.14 -23.67
N LEU A 103 30.43 16.88 -23.20
CA LEU A 103 30.82 15.58 -22.66
C LEU A 103 29.91 15.15 -21.51
N ASN A 104 29.64 16.04 -20.55
CA ASN A 104 28.76 15.76 -19.43
C ASN A 104 27.32 15.44 -19.89
N ASN A 105 26.80 16.17 -20.88
CA ASN A 105 25.48 15.90 -21.44
C ASN A 105 25.42 14.52 -22.12
N SER A 106 26.43 14.16 -22.92
CA SER A 106 26.52 12.84 -23.55
C SER A 106 26.64 11.71 -22.52
N ARG A 107 27.38 11.92 -21.41
CA ARG A 107 27.46 10.96 -20.30
C ARG A 107 26.11 10.77 -19.60
N PHE A 108 25.37 11.86 -19.38
CA PHE A 108 24.01 11.79 -18.82
C PHE A 108 23.04 11.05 -19.76
N GLU A 109 23.12 11.28 -21.06
CA GLU A 109 22.34 10.53 -22.05
C GLU A 109 22.68 9.03 -22.03
N LEU A 110 23.96 8.69 -21.90
CA LEU A 110 24.42 7.30 -21.79
C LEU A 110 23.85 6.60 -20.54
N GLU A 111 23.84 7.28 -19.39
CA GLU A 111 23.25 6.77 -18.14
C GLU A 111 21.75 6.49 -18.31
N ASN A 112 21.01 7.42 -18.92
CA ASN A 112 19.58 7.25 -19.20
C ASN A 112 19.29 6.06 -20.12
N ILE A 113 20.05 5.91 -21.20
CA ILE A 113 19.93 4.77 -22.13
C ILE A 113 20.23 3.45 -21.39
N THR A 114 21.27 3.45 -20.54
CA THR A 114 21.69 2.26 -19.78
C THR A 114 20.61 1.83 -18.79
N SER A 115 20.05 2.78 -18.03
CA SER A 115 18.93 2.53 -17.11
C SER A 115 17.68 2.00 -17.85
N TYR A 116 17.38 2.56 -19.03
CA TYR A 116 16.26 2.08 -19.84
C TYR A 116 16.46 0.63 -20.34
N ILE A 117 17.69 0.28 -20.78
CA ILE A 117 18.04 -1.10 -21.16
C ILE A 117 17.87 -2.07 -19.98
N GLU A 118 18.28 -1.69 -18.77
CA GLU A 118 18.11 -2.52 -17.58
C GLU A 118 16.63 -2.75 -17.24
N SER A 119 15.80 -1.71 -17.34
CA SER A 119 14.35 -1.81 -17.19
C SER A 119 13.73 -2.80 -18.20
N LEU A 120 14.14 -2.72 -19.46
CA LEU A 120 13.69 -3.67 -20.49
C LEU A 120 14.16 -5.10 -20.21
N ARG A 121 15.39 -5.31 -19.75
CA ARG A 121 15.90 -6.64 -19.37
C ARG A 121 15.08 -7.25 -18.23
N GLN A 122 14.70 -6.46 -17.23
CA GLN A 122 13.82 -6.92 -16.15
C GLN A 122 12.44 -7.34 -16.68
N LYS A 123 11.89 -6.62 -17.67
CA LYS A 123 10.64 -7.02 -18.33
C LYS A 123 10.80 -8.34 -19.10
N VAL A 124 11.90 -8.54 -19.81
CA VAL A 124 12.18 -9.81 -20.51
C VAL A 124 12.25 -10.98 -19.53
N ILE A 125 12.92 -10.82 -18.37
CA ILE A 125 12.97 -11.85 -17.32
C ILE A 125 11.56 -12.20 -16.82
N LYS A 126 10.70 -11.20 -16.58
CA LYS A 126 9.32 -11.44 -16.15
C LYS A 126 8.50 -12.18 -17.21
N ILE A 127 8.68 -11.84 -18.50
CA ILE A 127 8.00 -12.53 -19.61
C ILE A 127 8.45 -13.99 -19.69
N GLU A 128 9.75 -14.26 -19.51
CA GLU A 128 10.29 -15.63 -19.49
C GLU A 128 9.76 -16.43 -18.29
N GLN A 129 9.63 -15.81 -17.12
CA GLN A 129 8.99 -16.45 -15.95
C GLN A 129 7.54 -16.82 -16.24
N GLN A 130 6.74 -15.90 -16.79
CA GLN A 130 5.36 -16.17 -17.19
C GLN A 130 5.25 -17.32 -18.19
N LYS A 131 6.18 -17.41 -19.15
CA LYS A 131 6.25 -18.52 -20.10
C LYS A 131 6.47 -19.87 -19.42
N ASN A 132 7.40 -19.90 -18.46
CA ASN A 132 7.72 -21.12 -17.71
C ASN A 132 6.58 -21.54 -16.78
N ASP A 133 5.87 -20.59 -16.17
CA ASP A 133 4.69 -20.87 -15.34
C ASP A 133 3.57 -21.51 -16.17
N VAL A 134 3.28 -20.96 -17.36
CA VAL A 134 2.30 -21.54 -18.29
C VAL A 134 2.71 -22.95 -18.73
N LEU A 135 3.99 -23.18 -19.03
CA LEU A 135 4.49 -24.52 -19.38
C LEU A 135 4.31 -25.53 -18.25
N LYS A 136 4.58 -25.11 -17.00
CA LYS A 136 4.42 -25.96 -15.82
C LYS A 136 2.96 -26.30 -15.56
N HIS A 137 2.08 -25.30 -15.53
CA HIS A 137 0.64 -25.53 -15.32
C HIS A 137 0.04 -26.37 -16.46
N TRP A 138 0.54 -26.22 -17.69
CA TRP A 138 0.10 -27.05 -18.81
C TRP A 138 0.34 -28.55 -18.58
N GLU A 139 1.49 -28.94 -18.01
CA GLU A 139 1.75 -30.34 -17.63
C GLU A 139 0.85 -30.80 -16.49
N GLU A 140 0.62 -29.96 -15.48
CA GLU A 140 -0.26 -30.26 -14.35
C GLU A 140 -1.71 -30.46 -14.80
N TRP A 141 -2.21 -29.59 -15.66
CA TRP A 141 -3.56 -29.70 -16.24
C TRP A 141 -3.68 -30.97 -17.08
N LYS A 142 -2.69 -31.31 -17.91
CA LYS A 142 -2.70 -32.58 -18.67
C LYS A 142 -2.88 -33.78 -17.76
N GLN A 143 -2.22 -33.79 -16.61
CA GLN A 143 -2.36 -34.89 -15.66
C GLN A 143 -3.76 -34.91 -15.04
N GLN A 144 -4.25 -33.76 -14.57
CA GLN A 144 -5.60 -33.66 -13.97
C GLN A 144 -6.71 -34.06 -14.96
N ILE A 145 -6.60 -33.67 -16.22
CA ILE A 145 -7.54 -34.07 -17.29
C ILE A 145 -7.50 -35.58 -17.52
N THR A 146 -6.31 -36.18 -17.46
CA THR A 146 -6.16 -37.63 -17.61
C THR A 146 -6.83 -38.36 -16.43
N ASP A 147 -6.56 -37.94 -15.20
CA ASP A 147 -7.16 -38.52 -13.99
C ASP A 147 -8.69 -38.39 -13.99
N LEU A 148 -9.23 -37.23 -14.39
CA LEU A 148 -10.67 -36.99 -14.51
C LEU A 148 -11.29 -37.89 -15.58
N ASN A 149 -10.63 -38.06 -16.72
CA ASN A 149 -11.11 -38.95 -17.79
C ASN A 149 -11.13 -40.43 -17.35
N GLU A 150 -10.16 -40.88 -16.55
CA GLU A 150 -10.16 -42.22 -15.98
C GLU A 150 -11.32 -42.43 -15.01
N LYS A 151 -11.49 -41.51 -14.04
CA LYS A 151 -12.65 -41.50 -13.12
C LYS A 151 -13.98 -41.50 -13.89
N ARG A 152 -14.06 -40.71 -14.97
CA ARG A 152 -15.24 -40.64 -15.84
C ARG A 152 -15.51 -41.98 -16.52
N LYS A 153 -14.50 -42.65 -17.09
CA LYS A 153 -14.68 -43.96 -17.74
C LYS A 153 -15.17 -45.04 -16.77
N GLU A 154 -14.73 -45.02 -15.51
CA GLU A 154 -15.21 -45.97 -14.50
C GLU A 154 -16.67 -45.75 -14.11
N LEU A 155 -17.10 -44.48 -13.96
CA LEU A 155 -18.42 -44.11 -13.45
C LEU A 155 -19.51 -43.99 -14.51
N PHE A 156 -19.16 -43.63 -15.76
CA PHE A 156 -20.11 -43.34 -16.84
C PHE A 156 -20.30 -44.50 -17.82
N LYS A 157 -20.23 -45.76 -17.37
CA LYS A 157 -20.82 -46.85 -18.14
C LYS A 157 -22.35 -46.65 -18.12
N GLU A 158 -22.89 -45.94 -19.12
CA GLU A 158 -24.33 -45.62 -19.21
C GLU A 158 -25.23 -46.84 -19.03
N ASP A 159 -24.74 -48.01 -19.45
CA ASP A 159 -25.43 -49.29 -19.29
C ASP A 159 -25.76 -49.62 -17.84
N VAL A 160 -24.95 -49.18 -16.87
CA VAL A 160 -25.12 -49.59 -15.47
C VAL A 160 -26.20 -48.76 -14.77
N LEU A 161 -26.32 -47.46 -15.07
CA LEU A 161 -27.41 -46.63 -14.52
C LEU A 161 -28.76 -47.01 -15.12
N LYS A 162 -28.80 -47.27 -16.44
CA LYS A 162 -30.00 -47.78 -17.13
C LYS A 162 -30.42 -49.12 -16.54
N LYS A 163 -29.48 -50.04 -16.35
CA LYS A 163 -29.74 -51.35 -15.76
C LYS A 163 -30.31 -51.28 -14.34
N LEU A 164 -29.84 -50.36 -13.48
CA LEU A 164 -30.40 -50.17 -12.14
C LEU A 164 -31.86 -49.70 -12.17
N ILE A 165 -32.21 -48.81 -13.11
CA ILE A 165 -33.60 -48.35 -13.30
C ILE A 165 -34.47 -49.51 -13.79
N GLU A 166 -34.00 -50.26 -14.79
CA GLU A 166 -34.71 -51.43 -15.34
C GLU A 166 -34.94 -52.52 -14.28
N GLU A 167 -33.94 -52.82 -13.45
CA GLU A 167 -34.06 -53.77 -12.35
C GLU A 167 -35.06 -53.29 -11.29
N LYS A 168 -35.00 -52.01 -10.91
CA LYS A 168 -35.97 -51.40 -9.97
C LYS A 168 -37.40 -51.47 -10.51
N GLU A 169 -37.62 -51.12 -11.77
CA GLU A 169 -38.95 -51.19 -12.40
C GLU A 169 -39.49 -52.63 -12.48
N SER A 170 -38.61 -53.60 -12.73
CA SER A 170 -38.96 -55.02 -12.74
C SER A 170 -39.43 -55.49 -11.36
N VAL A 171 -38.69 -55.13 -10.29
CA VAL A 171 -39.06 -55.47 -8.91
C VAL A 171 -40.36 -54.76 -8.48
N ASP A 172 -40.57 -53.50 -8.88
CA ASP A 172 -41.80 -52.78 -8.57
C ASP A 172 -43.03 -53.41 -9.25
N LYS A 173 -42.92 -53.83 -10.51
CA LYS A 173 -43.98 -54.61 -11.18
C LYS A 173 -44.30 -55.89 -10.43
N GLN A 174 -43.28 -56.61 -9.95
CA GLN A 174 -43.48 -57.83 -9.16
C GLN A 174 -44.19 -57.54 -7.83
N LYS A 175 -43.81 -56.44 -7.15
CA LYS A 175 -44.47 -55.97 -5.92
C LYS A 175 -45.95 -55.67 -6.15
N GLN A 176 -46.29 -54.99 -7.25
CA GLN A 176 -47.68 -54.66 -7.60
C GLN A 176 -48.53 -55.92 -7.81
N ILE A 177 -47.96 -56.98 -8.40
CA ILE A 177 -48.63 -58.28 -8.56
C ILE A 177 -48.98 -58.88 -7.19
N TYR A 178 -48.02 -58.94 -6.25
CA TYR A 178 -48.27 -59.46 -4.91
C TYR A 178 -49.30 -58.63 -4.13
N GLN A 179 -49.23 -57.30 -4.24
CA GLN A 179 -50.20 -56.40 -3.61
C GLN A 179 -51.62 -56.60 -4.15
N LYS A 180 -51.76 -56.86 -5.46
CA LYS A 180 -53.05 -57.18 -6.07
C LYS A 180 -53.64 -58.47 -5.48
N GLU A 181 -52.82 -59.52 -5.34
CA GLU A 181 -53.25 -60.79 -4.72
C GLU A 181 -53.64 -60.60 -3.24
N VAL A 182 -52.85 -59.86 -2.45
CA VAL A 182 -53.18 -59.56 -1.04
C VAL A 182 -54.49 -58.78 -0.92
N ARG A 183 -54.69 -57.74 -1.74
CA ARG A 183 -55.94 -56.95 -1.73
C ARG A 183 -57.16 -57.83 -2.02
N TYR A 184 -57.02 -58.76 -2.95
CA TYR A 184 -58.07 -59.71 -3.29
C TYR A 184 -58.38 -60.65 -2.11
N LEU A 185 -57.37 -61.28 -1.52
CA LEU A 185 -57.55 -62.22 -0.42
C LEU A 185 -58.11 -61.56 0.86
N ASN A 186 -57.81 -60.29 1.09
CA ASN A 186 -58.34 -59.55 2.24
C ASN A 186 -59.87 -59.37 2.23
N GLN A 187 -60.54 -59.59 1.10
CA GLN A 187 -62.02 -59.55 1.03
C GLN A 187 -62.69 -60.60 1.93
N VAL A 188 -61.97 -61.67 2.28
CA VAL A 188 -62.40 -62.70 3.25
C VAL A 188 -62.75 -62.10 4.61
N PHE A 189 -61.99 -61.09 5.06
CA PHE A 189 -62.22 -60.46 6.36
C PHE A 189 -63.40 -59.49 6.35
N THR A 190 -63.76 -58.96 5.18
CA THR A 190 -64.88 -58.02 5.04
C THR A 190 -66.21 -58.72 4.82
N GLU A 191 -66.23 -59.79 4.03
CA GLU A 191 -67.47 -60.45 3.59
C GLU A 191 -67.74 -61.78 4.32
N GLY A 192 -66.74 -62.35 5.01
CA GLY A 192 -66.77 -63.68 5.60
C GLY A 192 -66.31 -64.76 4.62
N CYS A 193 -65.62 -65.78 5.13
CA CYS A 193 -64.97 -66.80 4.28
C CYS A 193 -65.95 -67.55 3.36
N GLU A 194 -67.15 -67.84 3.84
CA GLU A 194 -68.20 -68.51 3.06
C GLU A 194 -68.67 -67.65 1.88
N ASN A 195 -69.02 -66.38 2.14
CA ASN A 195 -69.47 -65.44 1.11
C ASN A 195 -68.36 -65.13 0.11
N PHE A 196 -67.11 -65.00 0.58
CA PHE A 196 -65.95 -64.81 -0.27
C PHE A 196 -65.76 -66.00 -1.22
N LEU A 197 -65.81 -67.24 -0.73
CA LEU A 197 -65.67 -68.43 -1.59
C LEU A 197 -66.80 -68.54 -2.63
N GLN A 198 -67.99 -68.06 -2.28
CA GLN A 198 -69.15 -68.03 -3.18
C GLN A 198 -69.06 -66.92 -4.25
N SER A 199 -68.40 -65.79 -3.96
CA SER A 199 -68.23 -64.68 -4.91
C SER A 199 -67.13 -64.94 -5.95
N ILE A 200 -66.33 -66.00 -5.77
CA ILE A 200 -65.23 -66.34 -6.68
C ILE A 200 -65.75 -66.82 -8.03
N THR A 201 -65.34 -66.11 -9.09
CA THR A 201 -65.69 -66.47 -10.46
C THR A 201 -64.71 -67.47 -11.07
N ALA A 202 -65.12 -68.13 -12.15
CA ALA A 202 -64.24 -69.02 -12.92
C ALA A 202 -62.97 -68.30 -13.43
N GLY A 203 -63.07 -67.01 -13.78
CA GLY A 203 -61.92 -66.18 -14.16
C GLY A 203 -60.91 -66.02 -13.03
N THR A 204 -61.39 -65.88 -11.79
CA THR A 204 -60.51 -65.72 -10.63
C THR A 204 -59.83 -67.03 -10.23
N THR A 205 -60.50 -68.18 -10.42
CA THR A 205 -59.85 -69.49 -10.23
C THR A 205 -58.78 -69.81 -11.28
N LEU A 206 -58.80 -69.16 -12.45
CA LEU A 206 -57.72 -69.23 -13.44
C LEU A 206 -56.52 -68.39 -13.01
N GLU A 207 -56.76 -67.21 -12.43
CA GLU A 207 -55.70 -66.33 -11.92
C GLU A 207 -55.05 -66.89 -10.64
N TYR A 208 -55.84 -67.56 -9.78
CA TYR A 208 -55.37 -68.16 -8.53
C TYR A 208 -55.80 -69.63 -8.39
N PRO A 209 -55.08 -70.57 -9.04
CA PRO A 209 -55.48 -71.98 -9.13
C PRO A 209 -55.62 -72.70 -7.79
N TRP A 210 -54.85 -72.29 -6.78
CA TRP A 210 -54.86 -72.91 -5.45
C TRP A 210 -56.20 -72.72 -4.72
N ILE A 211 -56.94 -71.64 -5.03
CA ILE A 211 -58.22 -71.34 -4.39
C ILE A 211 -59.33 -72.29 -4.84
N LYS A 212 -59.21 -72.86 -6.05
CA LYS A 212 -60.23 -73.72 -6.66
C LYS A 212 -60.61 -74.90 -5.76
N GLY A 213 -59.63 -75.57 -5.15
CA GLY A 213 -59.89 -76.70 -4.25
C GLY A 213 -60.72 -76.32 -3.02
N HIS A 214 -60.60 -75.07 -2.55
CA HIS A 214 -61.37 -74.55 -1.42
C HIS A 214 -62.80 -74.18 -1.82
N VAL A 215 -63.00 -73.62 -3.01
CA VAL A 215 -64.33 -73.35 -3.59
C VAL A 215 -65.10 -74.65 -3.83
N ASP A 216 -64.43 -75.68 -4.36
CA ASP A 216 -65.05 -76.99 -4.58
C ASP A 216 -65.44 -77.65 -3.24
N TYR A 217 -64.62 -77.48 -2.20
CA TYR A 217 -64.93 -77.96 -0.85
C TYR A 217 -66.15 -77.25 -0.23
N GLU A 218 -66.22 -75.92 -0.31
CA GLU A 218 -67.37 -75.14 0.20
C GLU A 218 -68.66 -75.59 -0.48
N ASN A 219 -68.65 -75.72 -1.81
CA ASN A 219 -69.83 -76.12 -2.55
C ASN A 219 -70.31 -77.54 -2.17
N ASN A 220 -69.38 -78.50 -2.10
CA ASN A 220 -69.71 -79.88 -1.76
C ASN A 220 -70.20 -80.02 -0.30
N SER A 221 -69.53 -79.35 0.64
CA SER A 221 -69.90 -79.39 2.06
C SER A 221 -71.24 -78.71 2.33
N ARG A 222 -71.53 -77.61 1.63
CA ARG A 222 -72.83 -76.92 1.69
C ARG A 222 -73.97 -77.78 1.14
N VAL A 223 -73.77 -78.47 0.03
CA VAL A 223 -74.77 -79.41 -0.52
C VAL A 223 -75.03 -80.56 0.46
N ALA A 224 -73.97 -81.11 1.07
CA ALA A 224 -74.10 -82.15 2.08
C ALA A 224 -74.85 -81.64 3.33
N LEU A 225 -74.57 -80.42 3.77
CA LEU A 225 -75.27 -79.77 4.89
C LEU A 225 -76.76 -79.55 4.58
N ALA A 226 -77.08 -79.01 3.40
CA ALA A 226 -78.46 -78.81 2.97
C ALA A 226 -79.25 -80.13 2.90
N LYS A 227 -78.58 -81.22 2.45
CA LYS A 227 -79.16 -82.56 2.46
C LYS A 227 -79.43 -83.07 3.87
N ALA A 228 -78.48 -82.91 4.80
CA ALA A 228 -78.66 -83.33 6.19
C ALA A 228 -79.78 -82.53 6.90
N VAL A 229 -79.92 -81.23 6.60
CA VAL A 229 -81.03 -80.40 7.08
C VAL A 229 -82.37 -80.92 6.56
N ALA A 230 -82.46 -81.26 5.27
CA ALA A 230 -83.68 -81.80 4.68
C ALA A 230 -84.04 -83.19 5.25
N GLU A 231 -83.05 -84.07 5.44
CA GLU A 231 -83.24 -85.41 6.03
C GLU A 231 -83.73 -85.34 7.49
N GLU A 232 -83.20 -84.41 8.30
CA GLU A 232 -83.65 -84.20 9.69
C GLU A 232 -85.08 -83.64 9.73
N ALA A 233 -85.38 -82.65 8.88
CA ALA A 233 -86.71 -82.04 8.80
C ALA A 233 -87.79 -83.06 8.37
N ASP A 234 -87.48 -83.91 7.39
CA ASP A 234 -88.36 -85.00 6.95
C ASP A 234 -88.58 -86.04 8.06
N ALA A 235 -87.52 -86.51 8.70
CA ALA A 235 -87.62 -87.50 9.79
C ALA A 235 -88.40 -86.95 10.99
N LYS A 236 -88.20 -85.66 11.32
CA LYS A 236 -88.96 -84.96 12.36
C LYS A 236 -90.44 -84.88 12.03
N SER A 237 -90.78 -84.48 10.81
CA SER A 237 -92.17 -84.39 10.33
C SER A 237 -92.89 -85.74 10.38
N ARG A 238 -92.23 -86.82 9.93
CA ARG A 238 -92.76 -88.20 10.02
C ARG A 238 -92.99 -88.64 11.46
N TYR A 239 -92.07 -88.32 12.37
CA TYR A 239 -92.22 -88.63 13.79
C TYR A 239 -93.37 -87.86 14.44
N GLU A 240 -93.47 -86.55 14.20
CA GLU A 240 -94.52 -85.68 14.75
C GLU A 240 -95.91 -86.11 14.26
N THR A 241 -96.06 -86.40 12.96
CA THR A 241 -97.32 -86.88 12.39
C THR A 241 -97.76 -88.21 13.03
N MET A 242 -96.86 -89.20 13.09
CA MET A 242 -97.18 -90.50 13.70
C MET A 242 -97.48 -90.37 15.19
N ARG A 243 -96.79 -89.46 15.90
CA ARG A 243 -97.04 -89.21 17.32
C ARG A 243 -98.46 -88.73 17.55
N GLU A 244 -98.92 -87.75 16.76
CA GLU A 244 -100.29 -87.25 16.84
C GLU A 244 -101.32 -88.35 16.54
N GLU A 245 -101.10 -89.16 15.50
CA GLU A 245 -101.98 -90.28 15.17
C GLU A 245 -102.04 -91.34 16.28
N VAL A 246 -100.90 -91.69 16.90
CA VAL A 246 -100.84 -92.65 18.01
C VAL A 246 -101.49 -92.11 19.27
N ASP A 247 -101.29 -90.83 19.59
CA ASP A 247 -101.91 -90.17 20.74
C ASP A 247 -103.45 -90.15 20.57
N ASN A 248 -103.94 -89.83 19.36
CA ASN A 248 -105.38 -89.89 19.02
C ASN A 248 -105.94 -91.33 19.11
N LEU A 249 -105.18 -92.34 18.65
CA LEU A 249 -105.61 -93.74 18.72
C LEU A 249 -105.63 -94.27 20.16
N ASP A 250 -104.67 -93.87 21.00
CA ASP A 250 -104.62 -94.20 22.43
C ASP A 250 -105.83 -93.62 23.17
N GLU A 251 -106.23 -92.40 22.83
CA GLU A 251 -107.44 -91.78 23.38
C GLU A 251 -108.72 -92.52 22.96
N LEU A 252 -108.89 -92.84 21.68
CA LEU A 252 -110.01 -93.62 21.16
C LEU A 252 -110.09 -95.02 21.78
N LEU A 253 -108.96 -95.72 21.90
CA LEU A 253 -108.91 -97.05 22.50
C LEU A 253 -109.16 -97.00 24.01
N THR A 254 -108.76 -95.93 24.68
CA THR A 254 -109.10 -95.70 26.10
C THR A 254 -110.60 -95.54 26.28
N LEU A 255 -111.28 -94.80 25.39
CA LEU A 255 -112.74 -94.69 25.38
C LEU A 255 -113.42 -96.03 25.09
N ALA A 256 -112.94 -96.77 24.08
CA ALA A 256 -113.47 -98.09 23.74
C ALA A 256 -113.32 -99.11 24.87
N LYS A 257 -112.16 -99.14 25.55
CA LYS A 257 -111.95 -99.97 26.76
C LYS A 257 -112.94 -99.62 27.87
N ARG A 258 -113.21 -98.32 28.08
CA ARG A 258 -114.17 -97.82 29.08
C ARG A 258 -115.59 -98.30 28.80
N GLU A 259 -116.04 -98.32 27.55
CA GLU A 259 -117.39 -98.80 27.19
C GLU A 259 -117.53 -100.33 27.21
N ILE A 260 -116.48 -101.06 26.80
CA ILE A 260 -116.45 -102.53 26.95
C ILE A 260 -116.48 -102.91 28.44
N GLN A 261 -115.89 -102.10 29.32
CA GLN A 261 -115.97 -102.34 30.76
C GLN A 261 -117.38 -102.17 31.34
N LYS A 262 -118.23 -101.31 30.78
CA LYS A 262 -119.60 -101.06 31.29
C LYS A 262 -120.63 -102.11 30.85
N SER A 263 -120.37 -102.87 29.80
CA SER A 263 -121.29 -103.91 29.31
C SER A 263 -120.84 -105.32 29.72
N ASN A 264 -121.80 -106.19 30.08
CA ASN A 264 -121.54 -107.63 30.31
C ASN A 264 -121.55 -108.44 29.00
N SER A 265 -121.34 -107.77 27.87
CA SER A 265 -121.33 -108.38 26.54
C SER A 265 -119.93 -108.85 26.20
N CYS A 266 -119.76 -110.16 25.94
CA CYS A 266 -118.54 -110.74 25.37
C CYS A 266 -118.45 -110.52 23.84
N THR A 267 -119.08 -109.46 23.33
CA THR A 267 -119.15 -109.14 21.89
C THR A 267 -118.57 -107.75 21.68
N CYS A 268 -117.61 -107.61 20.77
CA CYS A 268 -116.97 -106.33 20.49
C CYS A 268 -118.01 -105.28 20.01
N PRO A 269 -118.11 -104.10 20.63
CA PRO A 269 -119.11 -103.09 20.25
C PRO A 269 -118.84 -102.45 18.88
N VAL A 270 -117.60 -102.53 18.37
CA VAL A 270 -117.22 -101.92 17.10
C VAL A 270 -117.40 -102.90 15.94
N CYS A 271 -116.77 -104.08 15.98
CA CYS A 271 -116.79 -105.05 14.88
C CYS A 271 -117.75 -106.24 15.09
N LYS A 272 -118.44 -106.32 16.24
CA LYS A 272 -119.39 -107.37 16.61
C LYS A 272 -118.84 -108.80 16.67
N SER A 273 -117.53 -108.99 16.60
CA SER A 273 -116.90 -110.29 16.83
C SER A 273 -117.18 -110.79 18.25
N LYS A 274 -117.51 -112.08 18.39
CA LYS A 274 -117.76 -112.74 19.69
C LYS A 274 -116.44 -113.27 20.27
N PHE A 275 -116.23 -113.02 21.55
CA PHE A 275 -115.07 -113.47 22.32
C PHE A 275 -115.52 -114.40 23.44
N SER A 276 -114.61 -115.27 23.89
CA SER A 276 -114.90 -116.31 24.88
C SER A 276 -115.21 -115.71 26.25
N ASN A 277 -114.48 -114.64 26.60
CA ASN A 277 -114.70 -113.86 27.81
C ASN A 277 -114.27 -112.39 27.61
N LYS A 278 -114.64 -111.53 28.56
CA LYS A 278 -114.35 -110.10 28.55
C LYS A 278 -112.85 -109.79 28.58
N ASP A 279 -112.06 -110.61 29.28
CA ASP A 279 -110.62 -110.43 29.40
C ASP A 279 -109.90 -110.70 28.07
N GLU A 280 -110.40 -111.64 27.27
CA GLU A 280 -109.91 -111.91 25.92
C GLU A 280 -110.20 -110.73 24.96
N LEU A 281 -111.38 -110.11 25.07
CA LEU A 281 -111.73 -108.92 24.29
C LEU A 281 -110.84 -107.72 24.67
N LEU A 282 -110.61 -107.48 25.98
CA LEU A 282 -109.74 -106.40 26.45
C LEU A 282 -108.26 -106.65 26.09
N GLY A 283 -107.80 -107.91 26.11
CA GLY A 283 -106.45 -108.31 25.75
C GLY A 283 -106.13 -108.17 24.26
N LYS A 284 -107.13 -108.13 23.38
CA LYS A 284 -106.96 -107.85 21.94
C LYS A 284 -106.87 -106.37 21.59
N ILE A 285 -107.12 -105.47 22.54
CA ILE A 285 -106.96 -104.03 22.36
C ILE A 285 -105.54 -103.63 22.79
N ASP A 286 -104.61 -103.78 21.84
CA ASP A 286 -103.18 -103.55 22.03
C ASP A 286 -102.65 -102.47 21.06
N LEU A 287 -101.81 -101.58 21.61
CA LEU A 287 -101.14 -100.46 20.94
C LEU A 287 -99.62 -100.69 20.80
N SER A 288 -99.12 -101.86 21.21
CA SER A 288 -97.69 -102.18 21.20
C SER A 288 -97.05 -102.03 19.82
N GLY A 289 -97.77 -102.39 18.74
CA GLY A 289 -97.31 -102.26 17.36
C GLY A 289 -97.06 -100.81 16.95
N GLN A 290 -98.02 -99.92 17.22
CA GLN A 290 -97.92 -98.49 16.90
C GLN A 290 -96.86 -97.79 17.77
N ARG A 291 -96.78 -98.13 19.06
CA ARG A 291 -95.73 -97.63 19.97
C ARG A 291 -94.33 -98.08 19.51
N THR A 292 -94.20 -99.28 18.94
CA THR A 292 -92.94 -99.77 18.36
C THR A 292 -92.55 -98.98 17.11
N ILE A 293 -93.50 -98.68 16.22
CA ILE A 293 -93.26 -97.84 15.03
C ILE A 293 -92.87 -96.41 15.46
N LEU A 294 -93.56 -95.84 16.45
CA LEU A 294 -93.24 -94.52 16.98
C LEU A 294 -91.82 -94.45 17.56
N LEU A 295 -91.38 -95.50 18.28
CA LEU A 295 -90.02 -95.59 18.81
C LEU A 295 -88.97 -95.67 17.69
N LYS A 296 -89.27 -96.39 16.60
CA LYS A 296 -88.41 -96.45 15.41
C LYS A 296 -88.27 -95.08 14.76
N LEU A 297 -89.37 -94.38 14.50
CA LEU A 297 -89.35 -93.03 13.91
C LEU A 297 -88.62 -92.01 14.80
N LYS A 298 -88.78 -92.10 16.13
CA LYS A 298 -88.00 -91.28 17.08
C LYS A 298 -86.50 -91.54 16.96
N THR A 299 -86.11 -92.80 16.80
CA THR A 299 -84.71 -93.19 16.63
C THR A 299 -84.16 -92.70 15.29
N GLU A 300 -84.94 -92.79 14.21
CA GLU A 300 -84.59 -92.23 12.90
C GLU A 300 -84.37 -90.72 12.97
N TRP A 301 -85.26 -89.98 13.64
CA TRP A 301 -85.10 -88.54 13.84
C TRP A 301 -83.84 -88.18 14.65
N VAL A 302 -83.60 -88.86 15.78
CA VAL A 302 -82.39 -88.65 16.59
C VAL A 302 -81.12 -88.92 15.78
N ASN A 303 -81.10 -90.00 14.98
CA ASN A 303 -79.98 -90.32 14.12
C ASN A 303 -79.78 -89.27 13.00
N ALA A 304 -80.86 -88.76 12.41
CA ALA A 304 -80.79 -87.67 11.43
C ALA A 304 -80.27 -86.36 12.08
N GLY A 305 -80.71 -86.05 13.31
CA GLY A 305 -80.20 -84.92 14.08
C GLY A 305 -78.72 -85.03 14.45
N GLN A 306 -78.22 -86.24 14.73
CA GLN A 306 -76.79 -86.48 14.93
C GLN A 306 -75.99 -86.26 13.64
N LYS A 307 -76.45 -86.79 12.49
CA LYS A 307 -75.83 -86.56 11.19
C LYS A 307 -75.79 -85.07 10.82
N LEU A 308 -76.85 -84.32 11.13
CA LEU A 308 -76.87 -82.86 10.92
C LEU A 308 -75.80 -82.16 11.76
N LYS A 309 -75.65 -82.51 13.04
CA LYS A 309 -74.59 -81.94 13.90
C LYS A 309 -73.19 -82.26 13.37
N GLU A 310 -72.95 -83.50 12.97
CA GLU A 310 -71.67 -83.92 12.37
C GLU A 310 -71.38 -83.14 11.08
N ALA A 311 -72.39 -82.93 10.23
CA ALA A 311 -72.26 -82.11 9.02
C ALA A 311 -72.00 -80.62 9.33
N GLN A 312 -72.67 -80.04 10.33
CA GLN A 312 -72.45 -78.65 10.76
C GLN A 312 -71.04 -78.44 11.33
N GLU A 313 -70.59 -79.33 12.22
CA GLU A 313 -69.24 -79.26 12.79
C GLU A 313 -68.16 -79.50 11.73
N GLY A 314 -68.39 -80.44 10.80
CA GLY A 314 -67.50 -80.72 9.68
C GLY A 314 -67.36 -79.52 8.75
N HIS A 315 -68.48 -78.90 8.37
CA HIS A 315 -68.50 -77.70 7.53
C HIS A 315 -67.77 -76.53 8.21
N LYS A 316 -68.10 -76.23 9.47
CA LYS A 316 -67.45 -75.15 10.24
C LYS A 316 -65.94 -75.35 10.35
N LYS A 317 -65.48 -76.55 10.74
CA LYS A 317 -64.05 -76.87 10.83
C LYS A 317 -63.33 -76.73 9.48
N GLY A 318 -64.00 -77.10 8.39
CA GLY A 318 -63.48 -76.91 7.03
C GLY A 318 -63.30 -75.45 6.66
N ILE A 319 -64.31 -74.61 6.92
CA ILE A 319 -64.25 -73.16 6.68
C ILE A 319 -63.17 -72.50 7.55
N ASP A 320 -63.11 -72.82 8.84
CA ASP A 320 -62.07 -72.30 9.75
C ASP A 320 -60.67 -72.68 9.24
N SER A 321 -60.48 -73.91 8.74
CA SER A 321 -59.21 -74.35 8.17
C SER A 321 -58.85 -73.60 6.88
N ILE A 322 -59.82 -73.30 6.02
CA ILE A 322 -59.60 -72.53 4.79
C ILE A 322 -59.21 -71.09 5.14
N GLN A 323 -59.86 -70.49 6.13
CA GLN A 323 -59.54 -69.14 6.59
C GLN A 323 -58.10 -69.03 7.11
N VAL A 324 -57.61 -70.05 7.84
CA VAL A 324 -56.19 -70.11 8.26
C VAL A 324 -55.25 -70.17 7.05
N LEU A 325 -55.53 -71.02 6.06
CA LEU A 325 -54.70 -71.13 4.85
C LEU A 325 -54.63 -69.84 4.04
N ILE A 326 -55.75 -69.11 3.94
CA ILE A 326 -55.80 -67.79 3.30
C ILE A 326 -54.92 -66.80 4.09
N ASN A 327 -55.00 -66.80 5.41
CA ASN A 327 -54.18 -65.93 6.26
C ASN A 327 -52.68 -66.23 6.12
N ASP A 328 -52.31 -67.50 6.08
CA ASP A 328 -50.93 -67.94 5.86
C ASP A 328 -50.41 -67.44 4.51
N ARG A 329 -51.23 -67.55 3.46
CA ARG A 329 -50.89 -67.03 2.13
C ARG A 329 -50.71 -65.51 2.12
N ILE A 330 -51.58 -64.76 2.79
CA ILE A 330 -51.43 -63.30 2.95
C ILE A 330 -50.12 -62.98 3.67
N CYS A 331 -49.76 -63.74 4.72
CA CYS A 331 -48.49 -63.54 5.42
C CYS A 331 -47.27 -63.81 4.54
N GLU A 332 -47.30 -64.86 3.71
CA GLU A 332 -46.24 -65.15 2.75
C GLU A 332 -46.07 -64.03 1.72
N LEU A 333 -47.18 -63.56 1.14
CA LEU A 333 -47.16 -62.46 0.17
C LEU A 333 -46.63 -61.16 0.77
N ASN A 334 -47.00 -60.85 2.01
CA ASN A 334 -46.47 -59.68 2.72
C ASN A 334 -44.95 -59.77 2.95
N LYS A 335 -44.40 -60.96 3.23
CA LYS A 335 -42.94 -61.16 3.30
C LYS A 335 -42.26 -60.90 1.95
N LEU A 336 -42.87 -61.35 0.85
CA LEU A 336 -42.37 -61.10 -0.50
C LEU A 336 -42.44 -59.61 -0.86
N ILE A 337 -43.51 -58.91 -0.49
CA ILE A 337 -43.65 -57.46 -0.67
C ILE A 337 -42.55 -56.70 0.09
N LEU A 338 -42.32 -57.05 1.36
CA LEU A 338 -41.24 -56.45 2.16
C LEU A 338 -39.86 -56.68 1.54
N LYS A 339 -39.61 -57.87 0.96
CA LYS A 339 -38.37 -58.14 0.22
C LYS A 339 -38.24 -57.21 -0.99
N CYS A 340 -39.28 -57.10 -1.81
CA CYS A 340 -39.29 -56.18 -2.95
C CYS A 340 -39.08 -54.72 -2.52
N GLU A 341 -39.64 -54.29 -1.39
CA GLU A 341 -39.44 -52.94 -0.84
C GLU A 341 -37.98 -52.66 -0.49
N ASN A 342 -37.33 -53.61 0.19
CA ASN A 342 -35.91 -53.50 0.52
C ASN A 342 -35.03 -53.48 -0.73
N ASP A 343 -35.32 -54.33 -1.72
CA ASP A 343 -34.57 -54.38 -2.98
C ASP A 343 -34.72 -53.05 -3.75
N ILE A 344 -35.93 -52.49 -3.83
CA ILE A 344 -36.19 -51.16 -4.44
C ILE A 344 -35.41 -50.06 -3.72
N GLU A 345 -35.40 -50.06 -2.39
CA GLU A 345 -34.66 -49.08 -1.59
C GLU A 345 -33.14 -49.20 -1.82
N GLN A 346 -32.63 -50.43 -1.91
CA GLN A 346 -31.21 -50.67 -2.23
C GLN A 346 -30.85 -50.10 -3.62
N TYR A 347 -31.62 -50.44 -4.66
CA TYR A 347 -31.37 -49.92 -6.01
C TYR A 347 -31.45 -48.39 -6.07
N GLN A 348 -32.38 -47.78 -5.33
CA GLN A 348 -32.48 -46.33 -5.23
C GLN A 348 -31.24 -45.71 -4.58
N ARG A 349 -30.77 -46.27 -3.45
CA ARG A 349 -29.55 -45.78 -2.77
C ARG A 349 -28.33 -45.87 -3.67
N GLU A 350 -28.13 -47.00 -4.35
CA GLU A 350 -27.01 -47.19 -5.28
C GLU A 350 -27.06 -46.21 -6.46
N TYR A 351 -28.26 -45.90 -6.96
CA TYR A 351 -28.46 -44.89 -8.00
C TYR A 351 -28.06 -43.49 -7.50
N GLU A 352 -28.57 -43.07 -6.34
CA GLU A 352 -28.29 -41.75 -5.76
C GLU A 352 -26.80 -41.55 -5.45
N GLU A 353 -26.14 -42.55 -4.88
CA GLU A 353 -24.71 -42.49 -4.57
C GLU A 353 -23.86 -42.31 -5.83
N ARG A 354 -24.22 -43.00 -6.93
CA ARG A 354 -23.54 -42.84 -8.22
C ARG A 354 -23.84 -41.50 -8.88
N GLN A 355 -25.07 -40.99 -8.79
CA GLN A 355 -25.40 -39.64 -9.27
C GLN A 355 -24.59 -38.56 -8.55
N LEU A 356 -24.41 -38.69 -7.23
CA LEU A 356 -23.57 -37.77 -6.46
C LEU A 356 -22.10 -37.81 -6.93
N LYS A 357 -21.54 -39.00 -7.17
CA LYS A 357 -20.18 -39.15 -7.72
C LYS A 357 -20.04 -38.52 -9.11
N ILE A 358 -21.03 -38.71 -9.98
CA ILE A 358 -21.08 -38.09 -11.32
C ILE A 358 -21.14 -36.57 -11.22
N GLN A 359 -21.99 -36.01 -10.36
CA GLN A 359 -22.07 -34.57 -10.14
C GLN A 359 -20.76 -34.00 -9.61
N LYS A 360 -20.07 -34.72 -8.71
CA LYS A 360 -18.77 -34.30 -8.19
C LYS A 360 -17.73 -34.20 -9.30
N ILE A 361 -17.63 -35.20 -10.19
CA ILE A 361 -16.71 -35.16 -11.34
C ILE A 361 -17.04 -33.98 -12.27
N LYS A 362 -18.33 -33.74 -12.56
CA LYS A 362 -18.73 -32.60 -13.40
C LYS A 362 -18.32 -31.25 -12.80
N ARG A 363 -18.40 -31.10 -11.47
CA ARG A 363 -17.92 -29.89 -10.77
C ARG A 363 -16.39 -29.78 -10.81
N GLU A 364 -15.67 -30.88 -10.63
CA GLU A 364 -14.21 -30.91 -10.75
C GLU A 364 -13.76 -30.53 -12.18
N GLU A 365 -14.47 -31.01 -13.21
CA GLU A 365 -14.29 -30.59 -14.59
C GLU A 365 -14.54 -29.08 -14.74
N GLU A 366 -15.72 -28.57 -14.40
CA GLU A 366 -16.04 -27.15 -14.56
C GLU A 366 -15.04 -26.22 -13.83
N ASN A 367 -14.64 -26.59 -12.61
CA ASN A 367 -13.62 -25.84 -11.86
C ASN A 367 -12.28 -25.82 -12.59
N LEU A 368 -11.83 -26.96 -13.11
CA LEU A 368 -10.58 -27.04 -13.87
C LEU A 368 -10.66 -26.19 -15.13
N LYS A 369 -11.80 -26.19 -15.84
CA LYS A 369 -12.03 -25.33 -16.99
C LYS A 369 -11.85 -23.85 -16.62
N GLN A 370 -12.51 -23.40 -15.56
CA GLN A 370 -12.45 -22.00 -15.12
C GLN A 370 -11.01 -21.59 -14.74
N VAL A 371 -10.27 -22.46 -14.05
CA VAL A 371 -8.85 -22.21 -13.71
C VAL A 371 -8.01 -22.02 -14.97
N ILE A 372 -8.17 -22.90 -15.96
CA ILE A 372 -7.44 -22.82 -17.23
C ILE A 372 -7.80 -21.54 -17.99
N GLU A 373 -9.09 -21.20 -18.09
CA GLU A 373 -9.55 -20.00 -18.80
C GLU A 373 -9.04 -18.71 -18.13
N GLN A 374 -9.03 -18.67 -16.79
CA GLN A 374 -8.51 -17.52 -16.02
C GLN A 374 -7.00 -17.33 -16.25
N GLU A 375 -6.20 -18.40 -16.22
CA GLU A 375 -4.75 -18.29 -16.39
C GLU A 375 -4.34 -17.99 -17.84
N LEU A 376 -5.02 -18.58 -18.82
CA LEU A 376 -4.72 -18.33 -20.23
C LEU A 376 -5.31 -16.99 -20.71
N GLY A 377 -6.39 -16.52 -20.08
CA GLY A 377 -7.15 -15.34 -20.50
C GLY A 377 -7.92 -15.56 -21.80
N THR A 378 -8.23 -16.81 -22.14
CA THR A 378 -8.99 -17.22 -23.32
C THR A 378 -10.01 -18.28 -22.93
N SER A 379 -11.21 -18.20 -23.52
CA SER A 379 -12.21 -19.24 -23.31
C SER A 379 -11.85 -20.49 -24.10
N ILE A 380 -12.00 -21.65 -23.46
CA ILE A 380 -11.80 -22.95 -24.09
C ILE A 380 -13.15 -23.63 -24.25
N LYS A 381 -13.36 -24.26 -25.41
CA LYS A 381 -14.60 -24.96 -25.72
C LYS A 381 -14.90 -26.08 -24.73
N ASP A 382 -13.89 -26.88 -24.40
CA ASP A 382 -13.99 -28.07 -23.55
C ASP A 382 -12.65 -28.41 -22.88
N ILE A 383 -12.68 -29.36 -21.94
CA ILE A 383 -11.51 -29.86 -21.21
C ILE A 383 -10.93 -31.08 -21.94
N LEU A 384 -10.93 -31.06 -23.28
CA LEU A 384 -10.20 -32.06 -24.04
C LEU A 384 -8.72 -31.67 -24.06
N LYS A 385 -7.87 -32.70 -23.98
CA LYS A 385 -6.41 -32.53 -24.04
C LYS A 385 -5.98 -31.70 -25.24
N GLU A 386 -6.58 -31.94 -26.41
CA GLU A 386 -6.31 -31.19 -27.65
C GLU A 386 -6.69 -29.71 -27.58
N SER A 387 -7.81 -29.39 -26.92
CA SER A 387 -8.30 -28.01 -26.78
C SER A 387 -7.41 -27.21 -25.84
N VAL A 388 -7.00 -27.80 -24.72
CA VAL A 388 -6.04 -27.20 -23.77
C VAL A 388 -4.65 -27.09 -24.40
N ASP A 389 -4.21 -28.09 -25.16
CA ASP A 389 -2.93 -28.06 -25.90
C ASP A 389 -2.87 -26.89 -26.88
N THR A 390 -3.95 -26.67 -27.62
CA THR A 390 -4.05 -25.58 -28.59
C THR A 390 -3.98 -24.23 -27.87
N ALA A 391 -4.82 -24.02 -26.85
CA ALA A 391 -4.87 -22.77 -26.09
C ALA A 391 -3.52 -22.43 -25.41
N CYS A 392 -2.86 -23.43 -24.81
CA CYS A 392 -1.54 -23.24 -24.20
C CYS A 392 -0.48 -22.88 -25.27
N SER A 393 -0.50 -23.57 -26.42
CA SER A 393 0.45 -23.30 -27.50
C SER A 393 0.30 -21.88 -28.06
N GLU A 394 -0.93 -21.40 -28.26
CA GLU A 394 -1.21 -20.04 -28.71
C GLU A 394 -0.72 -18.99 -27.70
N LYS A 395 -0.98 -19.21 -26.41
CA LYS A 395 -0.50 -18.34 -25.34
C LYS A 395 1.03 -18.26 -25.32
N ILE A 396 1.72 -19.39 -25.46
CA ILE A 396 3.19 -19.45 -25.52
C ILE A 396 3.72 -18.68 -26.74
N VAL A 397 3.05 -18.75 -27.89
CA VAL A 397 3.42 -17.98 -29.09
C VAL A 397 3.27 -16.49 -28.84
N ILE A 398 2.18 -16.05 -28.21
CA ILE A 398 1.96 -14.64 -27.84
C ILE A 398 3.06 -14.15 -26.90
N ILE A 399 3.36 -14.89 -25.83
CA ILE A 399 4.41 -14.55 -24.87
C ILE A 399 5.78 -14.50 -25.57
N SER A 400 6.08 -15.45 -26.45
CA SER A 400 7.33 -15.49 -27.20
C SER A 400 7.48 -14.33 -28.20
N ASN A 401 6.37 -13.84 -28.77
CA ASN A 401 6.39 -12.66 -29.63
C ASN A 401 6.64 -11.38 -28.83
N LEU A 402 6.00 -11.23 -27.67
CA LEU A 402 6.25 -10.10 -26.75
C LEU A 402 7.71 -10.08 -26.27
N GLN A 403 8.28 -11.26 -25.98
CA GLN A 403 9.70 -11.40 -25.63
C GLN A 403 10.60 -10.89 -26.76
N LYS A 404 10.39 -11.35 -28.00
CA LYS A 404 11.14 -10.89 -29.18
C LYS A 404 11.03 -9.39 -29.40
N GLU A 405 9.85 -8.81 -29.22
CA GLU A 405 9.64 -7.36 -29.35
C GLU A 405 10.52 -6.59 -28.35
N LYS A 406 10.54 -7.01 -27.08
CA LYS A 406 11.37 -6.37 -26.05
C LYS A 406 12.86 -6.59 -26.28
N GLU A 407 13.27 -7.77 -26.77
CA GLU A 407 14.66 -8.02 -27.17
C GLU A 407 15.11 -7.14 -28.35
N ASN A 408 14.22 -6.92 -29.33
CA ASN A 408 14.49 -6.00 -30.43
C ASN A 408 14.65 -4.55 -29.92
N GLU A 409 13.79 -4.12 -29.00
CA GLU A 409 13.88 -2.81 -28.37
C GLU A 409 15.21 -2.64 -27.60
N ILE A 410 15.66 -3.67 -26.88
CA ILE A 410 16.98 -3.69 -26.23
C ILE A 410 18.10 -3.54 -27.27
N ASN A 411 18.03 -4.28 -28.38
CA ASN A 411 19.04 -4.22 -29.44
C ASN A 411 19.13 -2.82 -30.08
N GLU A 412 17.99 -2.14 -30.27
CA GLU A 412 17.97 -0.77 -30.78
C GLU A 412 18.61 0.23 -29.79
N GLN A 413 18.29 0.12 -28.51
CA GLN A 413 18.87 0.97 -27.48
C GLN A 413 20.37 0.72 -27.29
N GLN A 414 20.82 -0.54 -27.40
CA GLN A 414 22.25 -0.87 -27.41
C GLN A 414 22.99 -0.26 -28.60
N LYS A 415 22.35 -0.14 -29.78
CA LYS A 415 22.95 0.58 -30.91
C LYS A 415 23.13 2.06 -30.57
N LYS A 416 22.12 2.71 -29.98
CA LYS A 416 22.22 4.11 -29.52
C LYS A 416 23.33 4.29 -28.48
N GLN A 417 23.41 3.40 -27.50
CA GLN A 417 24.46 3.37 -26.49
C GLN A 417 25.86 3.35 -27.11
N ARG A 418 26.07 2.52 -28.16
CA ARG A 418 27.36 2.46 -28.88
C ARG A 418 27.68 3.78 -29.60
N MET A 419 26.69 4.43 -30.22
CA MET A 419 26.90 5.72 -30.89
C MET A 419 27.33 6.79 -29.90
N VAL A 420 26.60 6.94 -28.78
CA VAL A 420 26.92 7.92 -27.73
C VAL A 420 28.30 7.64 -27.11
N ASN A 421 28.66 6.37 -26.88
CA ASN A 421 30.01 6.02 -26.42
C ASN A 421 31.10 6.47 -27.40
N THR A 422 30.89 6.29 -28.71
CA THR A 422 31.85 6.75 -29.71
C THR A 422 31.95 8.28 -29.74
N GLU A 423 30.84 9.00 -29.55
CA GLU A 423 30.85 10.46 -29.42
C GLU A 423 31.63 10.92 -28.17
N ILE A 424 31.41 10.27 -27.03
CA ILE A 424 32.16 10.52 -25.78
C ILE A 424 33.66 10.35 -26.01
N GLU A 425 34.10 9.24 -26.60
CA GLU A 425 35.52 8.97 -26.90
C GLU A 425 36.14 10.06 -27.79
N GLN A 426 35.38 10.55 -28.78
CA GLN A 426 35.82 11.64 -29.66
C GLN A 426 35.97 12.96 -28.91
N ILE A 427 34.99 13.32 -28.06
CA ILE A 427 35.03 14.55 -27.26
C ILE A 427 36.17 14.49 -26.23
N GLU A 428 36.38 13.35 -25.57
CA GLU A 428 37.48 13.16 -24.62
C GLU A 428 38.85 13.36 -25.28
N LYS A 429 39.02 12.86 -26.50
CA LYS A 429 40.25 13.08 -27.27
C LYS A 429 40.48 14.56 -27.57
N ILE A 430 39.44 15.27 -28.02
CA ILE A 430 39.50 16.72 -28.26
C ILE A 430 39.85 17.48 -26.98
N LEU A 431 39.17 17.18 -25.87
CA LEU A 431 39.42 17.83 -24.59
C LEU A 431 40.83 17.59 -24.08
N ASN A 432 41.38 16.39 -24.29
CA ASN A 432 42.76 16.10 -23.89
C ASN A 432 43.76 16.95 -24.70
N ASP A 433 43.57 17.06 -26.02
CA ASP A 433 44.41 17.90 -26.88
C ASP A 433 44.32 19.40 -26.52
N GLU A 434 43.10 19.89 -26.22
CA GLU A 434 42.87 21.27 -25.79
C GLU A 434 43.52 21.55 -24.43
N LYS A 435 43.35 20.63 -23.47
CA LYS A 435 43.95 20.74 -22.14
C LYS A 435 45.47 20.77 -22.21
N MET A 436 46.09 19.91 -23.03
CA MET A 436 47.55 19.93 -23.23
C MET A 436 48.03 21.29 -23.75
N ARG A 437 47.29 21.95 -24.64
CA ARG A 437 47.64 23.29 -25.16
C ARG A 437 47.45 24.39 -24.12
N ILE A 438 46.35 24.35 -23.36
CA ILE A 438 46.10 25.29 -22.25
C ILE A 438 47.20 25.15 -21.20
N ASP A 439 47.54 23.93 -20.82
CA ASP A 439 48.60 23.63 -19.84
C ASP A 439 49.97 24.06 -20.36
N ALA A 440 50.26 23.86 -21.66
CA ALA A 440 51.51 24.32 -22.27
C ALA A 440 51.67 25.85 -22.20
N PHE A 441 50.59 26.61 -22.44
CA PHE A 441 50.63 28.07 -22.33
C PHE A 441 50.72 28.54 -20.88
N ASN A 442 49.90 27.97 -19.98
CA ASN A 442 49.80 28.40 -18.59
C ASN A 442 51.00 27.98 -17.72
N ASN A 443 51.68 26.88 -18.04
CA ASN A 443 52.85 26.41 -17.31
C ASN A 443 54.17 26.95 -17.86
N ASP A 444 54.14 27.67 -18.99
CA ASP A 444 55.33 28.37 -19.49
C ASP A 444 55.74 29.48 -18.51
N LEU A 445 56.99 29.43 -18.05
CA LEU A 445 57.53 30.36 -17.04
C LEU A 445 57.48 31.82 -17.50
N SER A 446 57.72 32.07 -18.79
CA SER A 446 57.68 33.41 -19.37
C SER A 446 56.25 33.96 -19.38
N ASN A 447 55.27 33.14 -19.79
CA ASN A 447 53.86 33.50 -19.75
C ASN A 447 53.35 33.73 -18.32
N LEU A 448 53.76 32.91 -17.35
CA LEU A 448 53.44 33.09 -15.93
C LEU A 448 53.93 34.43 -15.37
N GLU A 449 55.16 34.82 -15.70
CA GLU A 449 55.72 36.12 -15.30
C GLU A 449 54.99 37.27 -15.99
N LYS A 450 54.75 37.17 -17.30
CA LYS A 450 53.99 38.17 -18.07
C LYS A 450 52.56 38.33 -17.55
N GLN A 451 51.87 37.24 -17.18
CA GLN A 451 50.53 37.28 -16.59
C GLN A 451 50.52 37.99 -15.22
N LYS A 452 51.54 37.77 -14.37
CA LYS A 452 51.67 38.50 -13.09
C LYS A 452 51.83 40.00 -13.31
N ILE A 453 52.70 40.40 -14.24
CA ILE A 453 52.92 41.81 -14.59
C ILE A 453 51.63 42.40 -15.18
N MET A 454 50.95 41.67 -16.06
CA MET A 454 49.68 42.03 -16.66
C MET A 454 48.61 42.32 -15.59
N GLN A 455 48.47 41.44 -14.59
CA GLN A 455 47.53 41.62 -13.47
C GLN A 455 47.90 42.79 -12.57
N GLN A 456 49.19 42.94 -12.22
CA GLN A 456 49.67 44.05 -11.40
C GLN A 456 49.44 45.41 -12.06
N ARG A 457 49.57 45.47 -13.40
CA ARG A 457 49.48 46.71 -14.18
C ARG A 457 48.11 46.91 -14.85
N GLN A 458 47.19 45.95 -14.73
CA GLN A 458 45.82 45.99 -15.25
C GLN A 458 45.74 46.22 -16.77
N ILE A 459 46.55 45.49 -17.53
CA ILE A 459 46.66 45.61 -19.01
C ILE A 459 46.25 44.31 -19.69
N PHE A 460 44.96 44.09 -19.89
CA PHE A 460 44.41 42.82 -20.42
C PHE A 460 44.29 42.78 -21.95
N SER A 461 44.74 43.84 -22.64
CA SER A 461 44.74 43.90 -24.11
C SER A 461 45.87 44.78 -24.63
N ASN A 462 46.25 44.56 -25.89
CA ASN A 462 47.23 45.39 -26.59
C ASN A 462 46.82 46.88 -26.58
N GLY A 463 45.52 47.18 -26.73
CA GLY A 463 45.02 48.56 -26.67
C GLY A 463 45.21 49.22 -25.30
N GLN A 464 45.02 48.49 -24.20
CA GLN A 464 45.27 48.98 -22.85
C GLN A 464 46.77 49.16 -22.59
N PHE A 465 47.58 48.23 -23.07
CA PHE A 465 49.04 48.33 -23.03
C PHE A 465 49.53 49.59 -23.76
N GLN A 466 49.12 49.80 -25.02
CA GLN A 466 49.49 50.98 -25.80
C GLN A 466 49.04 52.28 -25.14
N SER A 467 47.83 52.30 -24.54
CA SER A 467 47.33 53.45 -23.80
C SER A 467 48.19 53.79 -22.59
N LEU A 468 48.64 52.77 -21.85
CA LEU A 468 49.52 52.96 -20.69
C LEU A 468 50.93 53.43 -21.10
N VAL A 469 51.50 52.86 -22.16
CA VAL A 469 52.77 53.32 -22.74
C VAL A 469 52.66 54.77 -23.20
N GLN A 470 51.57 55.13 -23.88
CA GLN A 470 51.32 56.50 -24.33
C GLN A 470 51.21 57.47 -23.15
N LYS A 471 50.59 57.06 -22.04
CA LYS A 471 50.55 57.84 -20.80
C LYS A 471 51.96 58.13 -20.27
N TYR A 472 52.84 57.12 -20.21
CA TYR A 472 54.23 57.34 -19.81
C TYR A 472 54.98 58.29 -20.74
N VAL A 473 54.77 58.20 -22.06
CA VAL A 473 55.37 59.13 -23.04
C VAL A 473 54.92 60.58 -22.76
N LEU A 474 53.63 60.80 -22.52
CA LEU A 474 53.09 62.12 -22.16
C LEU A 474 53.65 62.63 -20.82
N ASP A 475 53.73 61.79 -19.80
CA ASP A 475 54.26 62.15 -18.48
C ASP A 475 55.76 62.52 -18.55
N ILE A 476 56.55 61.79 -19.35
CA ILE A 476 57.97 62.10 -19.61
C ILE A 476 58.10 63.47 -20.30
N GLN A 477 57.25 63.74 -21.29
CA GLN A 477 57.29 65.00 -22.03
C GLN A 477 56.89 66.19 -21.16
N GLN A 478 55.84 66.05 -20.34
CA GLN A 478 55.47 67.07 -19.36
C GLN A 478 56.58 67.34 -18.33
N ASN A 479 57.35 66.31 -17.96
CA ASN A 479 58.48 66.43 -17.05
C ASN A 479 59.62 67.24 -17.70
N GLU A 480 59.95 66.96 -18.97
CA GLU A 480 60.90 67.76 -19.76
C GLU A 480 60.45 69.21 -19.94
N ASP A 481 59.18 69.45 -20.26
CA ASP A 481 58.64 70.82 -20.41
C ASP A 481 58.72 71.61 -19.09
N LYS A 482 58.57 70.95 -17.94
CA LYS A 482 58.75 71.58 -16.61
C LYS A 482 60.22 71.88 -16.33
N LYS A 483 61.10 70.94 -16.65
CA LYS A 483 62.56 71.11 -16.52
C LYS A 483 63.02 72.30 -17.36
N GLN A 484 62.61 72.38 -18.63
CA GLN A 484 62.98 73.48 -19.52
C GLN A 484 62.54 74.84 -18.97
N ARG A 485 61.32 74.94 -18.43
CA ARG A 485 60.83 76.16 -17.76
C ARG A 485 61.67 76.56 -16.54
N LEU A 486 62.05 75.62 -15.69
CA LEU A 486 62.95 75.88 -14.55
C LEU A 486 64.36 76.27 -15.00
N GLN A 487 64.82 75.75 -16.14
CA GLN A 487 66.12 76.05 -16.72
C GLN A 487 66.14 77.44 -17.37
N GLU A 488 65.01 77.89 -17.91
CA GLU A 488 64.78 79.28 -18.30
C GLU A 488 64.80 80.22 -17.08
N GLU A 489 64.09 79.88 -15.99
CA GLU A 489 64.10 80.64 -14.73
C GLU A 489 65.50 80.71 -14.10
N LEU A 490 66.32 79.66 -14.26
CA LEU A 490 67.71 79.63 -13.82
C LEU A 490 68.60 80.68 -14.53
N ASN A 491 68.27 81.08 -15.75
CA ASN A 491 69.04 82.09 -16.50
C ASN A 491 69.03 83.46 -15.80
N ASP A 492 67.97 83.82 -15.06
CA ASP A 492 67.89 85.07 -14.29
C ASP A 492 68.93 85.14 -13.14
N TYR A 493 69.52 83.99 -12.79
CA TYR A 493 70.48 83.84 -11.71
C TYR A 493 71.89 83.49 -12.21
N LYS A 494 72.17 83.63 -13.52
CA LYS A 494 73.44 83.22 -14.16
C LYS A 494 74.69 83.83 -13.52
N ILE A 495 74.61 85.11 -13.12
CA ILE A 495 75.72 85.88 -12.53
C ILE A 495 76.06 85.51 -11.08
N TYR A 496 75.24 84.67 -10.41
CA TYR A 496 75.46 84.26 -9.02
C TYR A 496 76.17 82.90 -8.96
N TYR A 497 77.26 82.81 -8.22
CA TYR A 497 78.08 81.59 -8.11
C TYR A 497 77.77 80.85 -6.81
N THR A 498 77.22 79.64 -6.91
CA THR A 498 76.81 78.80 -5.77
C THR A 498 78.00 78.35 -4.91
N ASP A 499 79.17 78.19 -5.51
CA ASP A 499 80.40 77.73 -4.83
C ASP A 499 81.05 78.85 -4.00
N ASN A 500 80.71 80.11 -4.32
CA ASN A 500 81.15 81.27 -3.56
C ASN A 500 80.25 81.57 -2.36
N ILE A 501 79.17 80.82 -2.10
CA ILE A 501 78.33 81.02 -0.90
C ILE A 501 79.19 80.97 0.37
N ASP A 502 80.14 80.02 0.45
CA ASP A 502 81.02 79.90 1.60
C ASP A 502 82.15 80.95 1.59
N LYS A 503 82.53 81.48 0.42
CA LYS A 503 83.47 82.60 0.26
C LYS A 503 82.83 83.95 0.67
N TYR A 504 81.55 84.17 0.33
CA TYR A 504 80.75 85.32 0.76
C TYR A 504 80.39 85.25 2.25
N LYS A 505 80.20 84.05 2.80
CA LYS A 505 80.12 83.83 4.25
C LYS A 505 81.45 84.11 4.95
N LYS A 506 82.60 83.82 4.33
CA LYS A 506 83.93 84.18 4.88
C LYS A 506 84.20 85.69 4.90
N LEU A 507 83.76 86.45 3.88
CA LEU A 507 83.85 87.93 3.86
C LEU A 507 83.01 88.62 4.94
N LEU A 508 82.05 87.90 5.55
CA LEU A 508 81.31 88.35 6.72
C LEU A 508 82.12 88.21 8.03
N VAL A 509 83.36 87.68 8.02
CA VAL A 509 84.01 87.11 9.22
C VAL A 509 85.47 87.56 9.48
N ASP A 510 86.10 88.45 8.71
CA ASP A 510 87.41 89.00 9.12
C ASP A 510 87.28 90.03 10.27
N MET A 511 87.10 89.50 11.49
CA MET A 511 87.63 89.91 12.79
C MET A 511 87.47 88.68 13.72
N ASP A 512 88.61 88.20 14.23
CA ASP A 512 88.85 86.99 15.04
C ASP A 512 87.59 86.31 15.66
N GLU A 513 87.05 85.34 14.91
CA GLU A 513 85.81 84.60 15.16
C GLU A 513 85.77 83.90 16.53
N LYS A 514 86.95 83.66 17.13
CA LYS A 514 87.09 83.08 18.48
C LYS A 514 86.60 84.01 19.60
N SER A 515 86.53 85.33 19.36
CA SER A 515 86.15 86.34 20.37
C SER A 515 84.64 86.61 20.42
N ILE A 516 83.94 86.48 19.29
CA ILE A 516 82.51 86.81 19.14
C ILE A 516 81.61 85.60 19.47
N ASP A 517 82.00 84.38 19.10
CA ASP A 517 81.23 83.16 19.40
C ASP A 517 81.30 82.77 20.90
N ARG A 518 82.46 82.92 21.55
CA ARG A 518 82.58 82.72 23.01
C ARG A 518 81.68 83.66 23.81
N MET A 519 81.53 84.91 23.37
CA MET A 519 80.72 85.94 24.04
C MET A 519 79.22 85.85 23.68
N GLY A 520 78.88 85.44 22.46
CA GLY A 520 77.50 85.12 22.06
C GLY A 520 76.94 83.90 22.81
N ARG A 521 77.75 82.85 22.98
CA ARG A 521 77.39 81.69 23.83
C ARG A 521 77.18 82.10 25.29
N TYR A 522 77.99 83.05 25.79
CA TYR A 522 77.81 83.60 27.13
C TYR A 522 76.42 84.25 27.30
N ASP A 523 76.03 85.13 26.38
CA ASP A 523 74.73 85.80 26.44
C ASP A 523 73.55 84.83 26.26
N GLN A 524 73.72 83.83 25.39
CA GLN A 524 72.70 82.82 25.13
C GLN A 524 72.49 81.91 26.34
N TYR A 525 73.56 81.34 26.93
CA TYR A 525 73.44 80.51 28.13
C TYR A 525 72.93 81.31 29.35
N LYS A 526 73.31 82.59 29.48
CA LYS A 526 72.78 83.50 30.50
C LYS A 526 71.27 83.71 30.34
N LYS A 527 70.79 83.91 29.10
CA LYS A 527 69.35 84.04 28.79
C LYS A 527 68.60 82.75 29.08
N THR A 528 69.13 81.60 28.64
CA THR A 528 68.47 80.30 28.71
C THR A 528 68.37 79.77 30.14
N LEU A 529 69.39 79.97 30.97
CA LEU A 529 69.43 79.41 32.33
C LEU A 529 68.88 80.34 33.41
N PHE A 530 68.97 81.67 33.22
CA PHE A 530 68.66 82.65 34.28
C PHE A 530 67.78 83.84 33.81
N ALA A 531 67.19 83.75 32.61
CA ALA A 531 66.15 84.65 32.11
C ALA A 531 66.46 86.16 32.30
N LYS A 532 67.66 86.60 31.89
CA LYS A 532 68.14 88.00 31.90
C LYS A 532 68.31 88.68 33.29
N LYS A 533 68.26 87.97 34.42
CA LYS A 533 68.57 88.59 35.73
C LYS A 533 70.08 88.93 35.85
N GLN A 534 70.43 89.93 36.67
CA GLN A 534 71.83 90.20 37.07
C GLN A 534 72.30 89.02 37.92
N ILE A 535 73.40 88.37 37.50
CA ILE A 535 73.85 87.12 38.10
C ILE A 535 75.24 87.33 38.69
N SER A 536 75.43 86.90 39.93
CA SER A 536 76.75 86.83 40.56
C SER A 536 77.37 85.45 40.36
N LYS A 537 78.70 85.36 40.38
CA LYS A 537 79.43 84.08 40.24
C LYS A 537 79.01 83.03 41.28
N LYS A 538 78.61 83.44 42.49
CA LYS A 538 78.08 82.55 43.55
C LYS A 538 76.72 81.92 43.20
N THR A 539 75.88 82.59 42.43
CA THR A 539 74.53 82.12 42.08
C THR A 539 74.58 80.98 41.05
N ILE A 540 75.55 81.01 40.13
CA ILE A 540 75.76 79.98 39.10
C ILE A 540 76.18 78.64 39.73
N ILE A 541 77.06 78.67 40.73
CA ILE A 541 77.55 77.47 41.45
C ILE A 541 76.41 76.74 42.18
N ARG A 542 75.48 77.47 42.80
CA ARG A 542 74.34 76.86 43.53
C ARG A 542 73.35 76.17 42.59
N TYR A 543 73.12 76.74 41.41
CA TYR A 543 72.21 76.16 40.41
C TYR A 543 72.78 74.86 39.81
N ARG A 544 74.12 74.80 39.66
CA ARG A 544 74.85 73.61 39.19
C ARG A 544 74.62 72.39 40.09
N LYS A 545 74.79 72.53 41.41
CA LYS A 545 74.58 71.44 42.39
C LYS A 545 73.15 70.88 42.40
N LYS A 546 72.14 71.68 42.08
CA LYS A 546 70.74 71.23 42.02
C LYS A 546 70.47 70.34 40.81
N ILE A 547 71.03 70.69 39.65
CA ILE A 547 70.87 69.94 38.40
C ILE A 547 71.51 68.55 38.50
N GLU A 548 72.63 68.42 39.20
CA GLU A 548 73.32 67.14 39.43
C GLU A 548 72.43 66.14 40.19
N SER A 549 71.72 66.57 41.25
CA SER A 549 70.79 65.69 41.99
C SER A 549 69.57 65.23 41.19
N GLU A 550 69.08 66.04 40.25
CA GLU A 550 67.89 65.72 39.42
C GLU A 550 68.22 64.72 38.29
N ILE A 551 69.48 64.64 37.87
CA ILE A 551 69.98 63.68 36.88
C ILE A 551 70.01 62.26 37.48
N GLU A 552 70.32 62.15 38.77
CA GLU A 552 70.48 60.88 39.48
C GLU A 552 69.12 60.17 39.67
N ILE A 553 68.08 60.90 40.09
CA ILE A 553 66.69 60.40 40.21
C ILE A 553 66.10 59.98 38.85
N ALA A 554 66.47 60.68 37.78
CA ALA A 554 65.97 60.36 36.44
C ALA A 554 66.58 59.06 35.87
N LYS A 555 67.78 58.67 36.32
CA LYS A 555 68.40 57.38 35.96
C LYS A 555 67.68 56.21 36.63
N GLU A 556 67.27 56.32 37.90
CA GLU A 556 66.47 55.29 38.59
C GLU A 556 65.10 55.06 37.92
N LYS A 557 64.44 56.11 37.42
CA LYS A 557 63.16 55.98 36.70
C LYS A 557 63.28 55.34 35.32
N LEU A 558 64.45 55.46 34.69
CA LEU A 558 64.73 54.83 33.39
C LEU A 558 64.89 53.31 33.55
N ASP A 559 65.42 52.85 34.70
CA ASP A 559 65.55 51.44 35.04
C ASP A 559 64.19 50.75 35.25
N ILE A 560 63.21 51.44 35.84
CA ILE A 560 61.82 50.95 35.95
C ILE A 560 61.13 50.89 34.58
N TRP A 561 61.41 51.84 33.69
CA TRP A 561 60.84 51.86 32.34
C TRP A 561 61.34 50.68 31.50
N ASN A 562 62.61 50.29 31.66
CA ASN A 562 63.18 49.15 30.96
C ASN A 562 62.61 47.79 31.45
N GLN A 563 61.97 47.72 32.63
CA GLN A 563 61.17 46.56 33.05
C GLN A 563 59.77 46.51 32.41
N CYS A 564 59.28 47.62 31.83
CA CYS A 564 57.96 47.70 31.19
C CYS A 564 57.99 47.37 29.69
N ASP A 565 59.17 47.32 29.05
CA ASP A 565 59.31 47.05 27.61
C ASP A 565 58.99 45.58 27.26
N SER A 566 59.00 44.67 28.26
CA SER A 566 58.48 43.31 28.13
C SER A 566 56.95 43.22 28.02
N ASN A 567 56.20 44.28 28.33
CA ASN A 567 54.73 44.28 28.24
C ASN A 567 54.18 44.58 26.84
N VAL A 568 54.93 45.25 25.95
CA VAL A 568 54.41 45.66 24.63
C VAL A 568 54.34 44.48 23.65
N VAL A 569 55.27 43.54 23.75
CA VAL A 569 55.24 42.28 22.97
C VAL A 569 54.10 41.38 23.44
N VAL A 570 53.82 41.37 24.75
CA VAL A 570 52.71 40.64 25.35
C VAL A 570 51.37 41.29 24.98
N GLU A 571 51.27 42.62 24.91
CA GLU A 571 50.04 43.35 24.56
C GLU A 571 49.61 43.13 23.09
N GLN A 572 50.56 42.99 22.15
CA GLN A 572 50.23 42.64 20.75
C GLN A 572 49.76 41.19 20.59
N PHE A 573 50.33 40.25 21.36
CA PHE A 573 49.87 38.86 21.41
C PHE A 573 48.54 38.71 22.15
N ILE A 574 48.33 39.43 23.25
CA ILE A 574 47.06 39.50 24.00
C ILE A 574 45.98 40.15 23.15
N ASN A 575 46.25 41.22 22.39
CA ASN A 575 45.27 41.82 21.50
C ASN A 575 44.84 40.87 20.38
N LYS A 576 45.80 40.12 19.81
CA LYS A 576 45.48 39.10 18.79
C LYS A 576 44.71 37.92 19.39
N TYR A 577 45.08 37.45 20.59
CA TYR A 577 44.36 36.41 21.32
C TYR A 577 42.96 36.86 21.74
N ASN A 578 42.81 38.08 22.25
CA ASN A 578 41.52 38.66 22.63
C ASN A 578 40.63 38.90 21.40
N GLN A 579 41.19 39.32 20.26
CA GLN A 579 40.43 39.36 19.00
C GLN A 579 39.94 37.98 18.58
N MET A 580 40.80 36.96 18.65
CA MET A 580 40.39 35.58 18.36
C MET A 580 39.36 35.04 19.37
N PHE A 581 39.47 35.41 20.65
CA PHE A 581 38.54 35.03 21.70
C PHE A 581 37.19 35.76 21.58
N GLU A 582 37.19 37.03 21.19
CA GLU A 582 35.99 37.80 20.86
C GLU A 582 35.32 37.28 19.59
N GLU A 583 36.09 36.93 18.56
CA GLU A 583 35.57 36.27 17.35
C GLU A 583 34.99 34.89 17.67
N GLN A 584 35.66 34.10 18.50
CA GLN A 584 35.15 32.82 18.98
C GLN A 584 33.84 33.02 19.77
N GLY A 585 33.78 34.02 20.66
CA GLY A 585 32.57 34.37 21.40
C GLY A 585 31.42 34.80 20.48
N LYS A 586 31.71 35.62 19.46
CA LYS A 586 30.73 36.03 18.43
C LYS A 586 30.23 34.83 17.61
N LEU A 587 31.13 33.97 17.15
CA LEU A 587 30.79 32.75 16.41
C LEU A 587 30.00 31.76 17.26
N GLN A 588 30.30 31.66 18.56
CA GLN A 588 29.56 30.83 19.51
C GLN A 588 28.14 31.37 19.73
N GLN A 589 27.99 32.70 19.88
CA GLN A 589 26.69 33.36 19.97
C GLN A 589 25.89 33.24 18.66
N GLU A 590 26.55 33.37 17.49
CA GLU A 590 25.91 33.12 16.20
C GLU A 590 25.46 31.66 16.08
N LYS A 591 26.28 30.70 16.52
CA LYS A 591 25.91 29.29 16.53
C LYS A 591 24.71 29.01 17.43
N GLU A 592 24.67 29.59 18.64
CA GLU A 592 23.50 29.52 19.52
C GLU A 592 22.26 30.16 18.88
N LEU A 593 22.42 31.32 18.22
CA LEU A 593 21.35 31.99 17.49
C LEU A 593 20.84 31.13 16.32
N TYR A 594 21.72 30.52 15.53
CA TYR A 594 21.34 29.62 14.43
C TYR A 594 20.69 28.34 14.95
N SER A 595 21.16 27.79 16.08
CA SER A 595 20.53 26.64 16.72
C SER A 595 19.12 26.99 17.24
N GLN A 596 18.93 28.17 17.83
CA GLN A 596 17.61 28.67 18.21
C GLN A 596 16.71 28.89 16.98
N LYS A 597 17.24 29.47 15.89
CA LYS A 597 16.52 29.62 14.62
C LYS A 597 16.12 28.27 14.03
N GLN A 598 17.00 27.27 14.07
CA GLN A 598 16.72 25.92 13.62
C GLN A 598 15.61 25.29 14.48
N SER A 599 15.73 25.36 15.81
CA SER A 599 14.70 24.84 16.71
C SER A 599 13.35 25.52 16.49
N LEU A 600 13.34 26.84 16.30
CA LEU A 600 12.15 27.60 15.96
C LEU A 600 11.58 27.18 14.60
N ALA A 601 12.43 26.98 13.58
CA ALA A 601 12.02 26.52 12.26
C ALA A 601 11.42 25.10 12.33
N GLU A 602 12.03 24.19 13.08
CA GLU A 602 11.51 22.84 13.33
C GLU A 602 10.17 22.87 14.08
N GLN A 603 10.01 23.76 15.06
CA GLN A 603 8.74 23.96 15.76
C GLN A 603 7.66 24.54 14.84
N ILE A 604 7.99 25.56 14.04
CA ILE A 604 7.08 26.13 13.05
C ILE A 604 6.68 25.05 12.05
N PHE A 605 7.64 24.28 11.54
CA PHE A 605 7.38 23.18 10.61
C PHE A 605 6.43 22.15 11.22
N LYS A 606 6.71 21.66 12.43
CA LYS A 606 5.81 20.71 13.13
C LYS A 606 4.42 21.30 13.39
N ASN A 607 4.34 22.58 13.75
CA ASN A 607 3.06 23.24 13.97
C ASN A 607 2.26 23.38 12.67
N VAL A 608 2.90 23.80 11.57
CA VAL A 608 2.28 23.91 10.25
C VAL A 608 1.86 22.53 9.74
N GLN A 609 2.71 21.51 9.90
CA GLN A 609 2.40 20.13 9.55
C GLN A 609 1.16 19.64 10.32
N SER A 610 1.11 19.85 11.64
CA SER A 610 -0.03 19.46 12.46
C SER A 610 -1.31 20.25 12.10
N GLN A 611 -1.19 21.55 11.79
CA GLN A 611 -2.31 22.36 11.32
C GLN A 611 -2.84 21.88 9.96
N MET A 612 -1.95 21.56 9.01
CA MET A 612 -2.35 20.98 7.73
C MET A 612 -2.99 19.60 7.91
N GLU A 613 -2.43 18.73 8.74
CA GLU A 613 -3.03 17.42 9.04
C GLU A 613 -4.43 17.56 9.63
N ASN A 614 -4.63 18.51 10.56
CA ASN A 614 -5.94 18.78 11.13
C ASN A 614 -6.90 19.38 10.10
N HIS A 615 -6.43 20.30 9.25
CA HIS A 615 -7.24 20.87 8.19
C HIS A 615 -7.66 19.81 7.16
N ILE A 616 -6.79 18.87 6.80
CA ILE A 616 -7.12 17.72 5.94
C ILE A 616 -8.12 16.81 6.64
N LYS A 617 -7.94 16.52 7.94
CA LYS A 617 -8.94 15.74 8.70
C LYS A 617 -10.31 16.41 8.71
N GLU A 618 -10.37 17.73 8.83
CA GLU A 618 -11.63 18.48 8.78
C GLU A 618 -12.22 18.50 7.36
N ALA A 619 -11.41 18.77 6.34
CA ALA A 619 -11.84 18.90 4.95
C ALA A 619 -12.30 17.57 4.33
N PHE A 620 -11.67 16.45 4.71
CA PHE A 620 -12.01 15.11 4.22
C PHE A 620 -12.86 14.31 5.21
N GLY A 621 -13.21 14.87 6.37
CA GLY A 621 -14.11 14.19 7.31
C GLY A 621 -13.50 13.00 8.02
N GLY A 622 -12.30 13.14 8.57
CA GLY A 622 -11.54 12.05 9.19
C GLY A 622 -12.31 11.28 10.27
N VAL A 623 -13.27 11.91 10.97
CA VAL A 623 -14.17 11.22 11.91
C VAL A 623 -15.19 10.37 11.15
N THR A 624 -15.85 10.94 10.14
CA THR A 624 -16.81 10.27 9.26
C THR A 624 -16.18 9.07 8.53
N ILE A 625 -14.96 9.23 8.02
CA ILE A 625 -14.19 8.17 7.36
C ILE A 625 -13.92 7.02 8.33
N ASN A 626 -13.45 7.32 9.55
CA ASN A 626 -13.19 6.29 10.55
C ASN A 626 -14.47 5.57 10.99
N GLN A 627 -15.59 6.29 11.10
CA GLN A 627 -16.89 5.68 11.40
C GLN A 627 -17.33 4.73 10.28
N ILE A 628 -17.22 5.15 9.01
CA ILE A 628 -17.55 4.31 7.86
C ILE A 628 -16.63 3.09 7.81
N TYR A 629 -15.31 3.28 7.93
CA TYR A 629 -14.34 2.19 7.93
C TYR A 629 -14.57 1.19 9.07
N SER A 630 -14.94 1.68 10.26
CA SER A 630 -15.27 0.81 11.40
C SER A 630 -16.56 0.00 11.20
N LYS A 631 -17.45 0.47 10.32
CA LYS A 631 -18.72 -0.20 9.99
C LYS A 631 -18.58 -1.16 8.83
N ILE A 632 -17.78 -0.85 7.81
CA ILE A 632 -17.46 -1.75 6.69
C ILE A 632 -16.34 -2.69 7.15
N GLN A 633 -16.69 -3.64 8.03
CA GLN A 633 -15.85 -4.69 8.62
C GLN A 633 -14.32 -4.41 8.56
N PRO A 634 -13.78 -3.62 9.50
CA PRO A 634 -12.36 -3.26 9.49
C PRO A 634 -11.48 -4.49 9.69
N HIS A 635 -10.22 -4.40 9.24
CA HIS A 635 -9.24 -5.45 9.44
C HIS A 635 -9.11 -5.81 10.94
N LYS A 636 -8.99 -7.11 11.27
CA LYS A 636 -9.01 -7.63 12.67
C LYS A 636 -8.10 -6.85 13.63
N ARG A 637 -6.94 -6.41 13.15
CA ARG A 637 -5.91 -5.67 13.91
C ARG A 637 -5.83 -4.17 13.58
N PHE A 638 -6.30 -3.74 12.41
CA PHE A 638 -6.09 -2.38 11.91
C PHE A 638 -7.45 -1.71 11.72
N LYS A 639 -7.92 -1.00 12.74
CA LYS A 639 -9.33 -0.58 12.84
C LYS A 639 -9.55 0.91 12.61
N GLN A 640 -8.48 1.68 12.50
CA GLN A 640 -8.54 3.14 12.36
C GLN A 640 -7.71 3.61 11.17
N LEU A 641 -8.26 4.53 10.40
CA LEU A 641 -7.60 5.28 9.34
C LEU A 641 -7.05 6.60 9.87
N GLN A 642 -5.84 6.95 9.44
CA GLN A 642 -5.20 8.22 9.76
C GLN A 642 -4.50 8.81 8.53
N TYR A 643 -4.75 10.10 8.30
CA TYR A 643 -3.95 10.92 7.39
C TYR A 643 -2.61 11.30 8.00
N GLN A 644 -1.54 11.17 7.23
CA GLN A 644 -0.20 11.63 7.58
C GLN A 644 0.40 12.41 6.42
N ILE A 645 0.99 13.57 6.70
CA ILE A 645 1.73 14.33 5.69
C ILE A 645 3.22 14.04 5.83
N ASN A 646 3.89 13.74 4.73
CA ASN A 646 5.35 13.64 4.69
C ASN A 646 5.91 14.52 3.55
N MET A 647 7.20 14.81 3.58
CA MET A 647 7.89 15.47 2.46
C MET A 647 8.67 14.43 1.67
N ASN A 648 8.61 14.50 0.35
CA ASN A 648 9.43 13.66 -0.52
C ASN A 648 10.84 14.24 -0.72
N GLU A 649 11.68 13.55 -1.51
CA GLU A 649 13.07 13.95 -1.76
C GLU A 649 13.19 15.35 -2.38
N ASP A 650 12.18 15.80 -3.13
CA ASP A 650 12.08 17.14 -3.72
C ASP A 650 11.46 18.19 -2.77
N SER A 651 11.28 17.85 -1.49
CA SER A 651 10.62 18.72 -0.48
C SER A 651 9.17 19.08 -0.80
N ALA A 652 8.50 18.30 -1.65
CA ALA A 652 7.07 18.46 -1.92
C ALA A 652 6.23 17.66 -0.91
N PRO A 653 5.09 18.21 -0.44
CA PRO A 653 4.23 17.52 0.52
C PRO A 653 3.43 16.40 -0.14
N GLU A 654 3.45 15.24 0.49
CA GLU A 654 2.70 14.04 0.11
C GLU A 654 1.73 13.62 1.22
N LEU A 655 0.52 13.24 0.82
CA LEU A 655 -0.52 12.76 1.73
C LEU A 655 -0.56 11.24 1.72
N TYR A 656 -0.33 10.66 2.89
CA TYR A 656 -0.42 9.23 3.13
C TYR A 656 -1.67 8.89 3.93
N ILE A 657 -2.30 7.78 3.57
CA ILE A 657 -3.38 7.17 4.34
C ILE A 657 -2.81 5.93 5.04
N LYS A 658 -2.73 5.97 6.37
CA LYS A 658 -2.25 4.85 7.18
C LYS A 658 -3.39 4.20 7.95
N VAL A 659 -3.26 2.90 8.18
CA VAL A 659 -4.14 2.15 9.07
C VAL A 659 -3.41 1.82 10.37
N LYS A 660 -4.05 2.06 11.51
CA LYS A 660 -3.47 1.91 12.84
C LYS A 660 -4.03 0.70 13.59
N ASN A 661 -3.15 0.07 14.36
CA ASN A 661 -3.52 -0.88 15.40
C ASN A 661 -3.61 -0.16 16.76
N ASP A 662 -4.15 -0.87 17.76
CA ASP A 662 -4.29 -0.35 19.14
C ASP A 662 -2.91 -0.10 19.83
N GLU A 663 -1.80 -0.55 19.23
CA GLU A 663 -0.43 -0.52 19.77
C GLU A 663 0.51 0.49 19.07
N SER A 664 -0.06 1.45 18.32
CA SER A 664 0.55 2.73 17.88
C SER A 664 1.42 2.81 16.61
N GLU A 665 1.80 1.72 15.95
CA GLU A 665 2.42 1.81 14.62
C GLU A 665 1.40 1.68 13.48
N GLY A 666 1.31 2.73 12.66
CA GLY A 666 0.46 2.77 11.47
C GLY A 666 1.19 2.24 10.25
N ILE A 667 0.55 1.35 9.50
CA ILE A 667 1.07 0.79 8.23
C ILE A 667 0.38 1.43 7.03
N MET A 668 1.02 1.37 5.86
CA MET A 668 0.37 1.73 4.60
C MET A 668 -0.48 0.54 4.12
N PRO A 669 -1.80 0.68 3.98
CA PRO A 669 -2.68 -0.44 3.64
C PRO A 669 -2.31 -1.05 2.27
N GLU A 670 -1.88 -0.24 1.30
CA GLU A 670 -1.48 -0.69 -0.04
C GLU A 670 -0.37 -1.77 -0.03
N LEU A 671 0.49 -1.76 0.98
CA LEU A 671 1.60 -2.72 1.08
C LEU A 671 1.20 -4.08 1.69
N PHE A 672 0.05 -4.15 2.39
CA PHE A 672 -0.26 -5.30 3.26
C PHE A 672 -1.72 -5.80 3.17
N PHE A 673 -2.65 -5.01 2.66
CA PHE A 673 -4.06 -5.37 2.57
C PHE A 673 -4.37 -6.11 1.27
N SER A 674 -5.33 -7.03 1.32
CA SER A 674 -5.88 -7.65 0.10
C SER A 674 -6.69 -6.63 -0.72
N SER A 675 -6.98 -6.95 -1.99
CA SER A 675 -7.80 -6.09 -2.86
C SER A 675 -9.15 -5.73 -2.24
N ALA A 676 -9.82 -6.69 -1.59
CA ALA A 676 -11.08 -6.47 -0.87
C ALA A 676 -10.94 -5.43 0.26
N GLN A 677 -9.86 -5.52 1.02
CA GLN A 677 -9.57 -4.63 2.14
C GLN A 677 -9.14 -3.23 1.65
N LEU A 678 -8.44 -3.14 0.52
CA LEU A 678 -8.13 -1.86 -0.12
C LEU A 678 -9.38 -1.18 -0.64
N ASN A 679 -10.30 -1.94 -1.26
CA ASN A 679 -11.59 -1.40 -1.69
C ASN A 679 -12.41 -0.87 -0.51
N THR A 680 -12.37 -1.55 0.63
CA THR A 680 -12.99 -1.07 1.88
C THR A 680 -12.41 0.28 2.34
N VAL A 681 -11.08 0.44 2.28
CA VAL A 681 -10.41 1.72 2.60
C VAL A 681 -10.80 2.80 1.59
N ALA A 682 -10.75 2.50 0.29
CA ALA A 682 -11.10 3.43 -0.78
C ALA A 682 -12.54 3.93 -0.67
N LEU A 683 -13.48 3.02 -0.46
CA LEU A 683 -14.91 3.31 -0.30
C LEU A 683 -15.16 4.17 0.95
N SER A 684 -14.46 3.89 2.05
CA SER A 684 -14.54 4.68 3.29
C SER A 684 -14.06 6.11 3.09
N VAL A 685 -12.94 6.28 2.38
CA VAL A 685 -12.37 7.61 2.06
C VAL A 685 -13.29 8.36 1.09
N PHE A 686 -13.80 7.69 0.06
CA PHE A 686 -14.71 8.28 -0.93
C PHE A 686 -16.01 8.77 -0.29
N LEU A 687 -16.71 7.89 0.45
CA LEU A 687 -17.97 8.23 1.11
C LEU A 687 -17.77 9.26 2.22
N GLY A 688 -16.75 9.08 3.06
CA GLY A 688 -16.47 10.03 4.14
C GLY A 688 -16.12 11.42 3.61
N GLY A 689 -15.34 11.50 2.52
CA GLY A 689 -15.04 12.75 1.83
C GLY A 689 -16.29 13.40 1.21
N ALA A 690 -17.15 12.62 0.54
CA ALA A 690 -18.39 13.13 -0.03
C ALA A 690 -19.31 13.71 1.05
N LEU A 691 -19.56 12.94 2.12
CA LEU A 691 -20.48 13.31 3.20
C LEU A 691 -19.98 14.48 4.05
N SER A 692 -18.68 14.72 4.06
CA SER A 692 -18.08 15.80 4.87
C SER A 692 -17.96 17.12 4.12
N LYS A 693 -18.37 17.15 2.84
CA LYS A 693 -18.43 18.39 2.07
C LYS A 693 -19.54 19.29 2.60
N SER A 694 -19.17 20.48 3.08
CA SER A 694 -20.13 21.50 3.49
C SER A 694 -20.88 22.06 2.26
N ASN A 695 -22.20 21.93 2.24
CA ASN A 695 -23.09 22.56 1.25
C ASN A 695 -22.75 22.23 -0.23
N PRO A 696 -22.73 20.94 -0.63
CA PRO A 696 -22.47 20.56 -2.01
C PRO A 696 -23.59 21.08 -2.93
N LYS A 697 -23.25 21.42 -4.18
CA LYS A 697 -24.25 21.86 -5.17
C LYS A 697 -25.20 20.75 -5.58
N VAL A 698 -24.76 19.51 -5.48
CA VAL A 698 -25.50 18.30 -5.82
C VAL A 698 -25.25 17.28 -4.70
N ASN A 699 -26.30 16.90 -4.00
CA ASN A 699 -26.26 15.88 -2.93
C ASN A 699 -26.52 14.49 -3.51
N THR A 700 -25.76 14.09 -4.52
CA THR A 700 -25.92 12.78 -5.17
C THR A 700 -24.57 12.08 -5.30
N ILE A 701 -24.52 10.82 -4.87
CA ILE A 701 -23.37 9.93 -5.01
C ILE A 701 -23.69 8.90 -6.09
N PHE A 702 -22.81 8.77 -7.07
CA PHE A 702 -22.87 7.73 -8.09
C PHE A 702 -21.79 6.70 -7.79
N ILE A 703 -22.16 5.42 -7.75
CA ILE A 703 -21.22 4.32 -7.53
C ILE A 703 -21.45 3.29 -8.62
N ASP A 704 -20.43 3.04 -9.42
CA ASP A 704 -20.46 2.01 -10.44
C ASP A 704 -19.78 0.75 -9.88
N ASP A 705 -20.58 -0.30 -9.76
CA ASP A 705 -20.19 -1.63 -9.32
C ASP A 705 -19.33 -1.70 -8.04
N PRO A 706 -19.90 -1.29 -6.88
CA PRO A 706 -19.14 -1.11 -5.63
C PRO A 706 -18.49 -2.37 -5.04
N ILE A 707 -18.80 -3.57 -5.55
CA ILE A 707 -18.60 -4.85 -4.86
C ILE A 707 -17.56 -5.76 -5.50
N GLY A 708 -16.75 -5.24 -6.43
CA GLY A 708 -15.55 -5.93 -6.90
C GLY A 708 -14.72 -6.46 -5.72
N HIS A 709 -14.71 -7.79 -5.55
CA HIS A 709 -14.00 -8.53 -4.50
C HIS A 709 -14.52 -8.40 -3.04
N PHE A 710 -15.78 -8.04 -2.79
CA PHE A 710 -16.37 -8.13 -1.43
C PHE A 710 -16.87 -9.54 -1.11
N ASP A 711 -16.73 -9.97 0.16
CA ASP A 711 -17.42 -11.16 0.68
C ASP A 711 -18.82 -10.80 1.21
N ASP A 712 -19.67 -11.80 1.43
CA ASP A 712 -21.07 -11.60 1.88
C ASP A 712 -21.19 -10.71 3.13
N LEU A 713 -20.21 -10.80 4.05
CA LEU A 713 -20.20 -10.00 5.28
C LEU A 713 -19.87 -8.53 5.01
N ASN A 714 -18.89 -8.25 4.15
CA ASN A 714 -18.56 -6.89 3.72
C ASN A 714 -19.71 -6.26 2.93
N VAL A 715 -20.41 -7.03 2.09
CA VAL A 715 -21.61 -6.58 1.38
C VAL A 715 -22.69 -6.12 2.37
N LEU A 716 -23.04 -6.96 3.34
CA LEU A 716 -24.05 -6.60 4.35
C LEU A 716 -23.64 -5.34 5.15
N SER A 717 -22.38 -5.27 5.55
CA SER A 717 -21.82 -4.15 6.28
C SER A 717 -21.88 -2.84 5.48
N PHE A 718 -21.59 -2.92 4.17
CA PHE A 718 -21.71 -1.79 3.26
C PHE A 718 -23.16 -1.33 3.09
N ILE A 719 -24.11 -2.26 2.94
CA ILE A 719 -25.53 -1.94 2.85
C ILE A 719 -26.01 -1.21 4.12
N ASP A 720 -25.54 -1.62 5.30
CA ASP A 720 -25.88 -0.94 6.55
C ASP A 720 -25.31 0.49 6.63
N VAL A 721 -24.13 0.73 6.03
CA VAL A 721 -23.60 2.09 5.85
C VAL A 721 -24.48 2.90 4.91
N LEU A 722 -24.83 2.36 3.73
CA LEU A 722 -25.72 3.04 2.78
C LEU A 722 -27.06 3.37 3.41
N ARG A 723 -27.65 2.43 4.15
CA ARG A 723 -28.89 2.63 4.90
C ARG A 723 -28.76 3.79 5.89
N THR A 724 -27.65 3.84 6.63
CA THR A 724 -27.38 4.94 7.57
C THR A 724 -27.34 6.28 6.81
N ILE A 725 -26.64 6.33 5.66
CA ILE A 725 -26.49 7.56 4.88
C ILE A 725 -27.84 8.06 4.37
N ILE A 726 -28.65 7.20 3.73
CA ILE A 726 -29.93 7.63 3.13
C ILE A 726 -31.00 7.96 4.18
N THR A 727 -30.83 7.50 5.42
CA THR A 727 -31.77 7.73 6.53
C THR A 727 -31.40 8.99 7.32
N GLU A 728 -30.11 9.16 7.62
CA GLU A 728 -29.60 10.23 8.49
C GLU A 728 -29.19 11.48 7.70
N THR A 729 -29.11 11.40 6.37
CA THR A 729 -28.64 12.51 5.53
C THR A 729 -29.55 12.72 4.32
N ASN A 730 -29.43 13.89 3.69
CA ASN A 730 -30.16 14.24 2.47
C ASN A 730 -29.42 13.83 1.18
N TRP A 731 -28.48 12.88 1.26
CA TRP A 731 -27.74 12.40 0.10
C TRP A 731 -28.53 11.34 -0.66
N GLN A 732 -28.69 11.54 -1.97
CA GLN A 732 -29.15 10.52 -2.89
C GLN A 732 -27.98 9.63 -3.30
N ILE A 733 -28.20 8.32 -3.38
CA ILE A 733 -27.19 7.37 -3.85
C ILE A 733 -27.76 6.62 -5.05
N ILE A 734 -27.01 6.59 -6.14
CA ILE A 734 -27.32 5.83 -7.36
C ILE A 734 -26.21 4.81 -7.56
N ILE A 735 -26.60 3.53 -7.60
CA ILE A 735 -25.66 2.41 -7.73
C ILE A 735 -26.02 1.62 -8.99
N SER A 736 -25.05 1.44 -9.87
CA SER A 736 -25.10 0.42 -10.92
C SER A 736 -24.33 -0.80 -10.47
N THR A 737 -24.78 -1.98 -10.87
CA THR A 737 -24.06 -3.23 -10.62
C THR A 737 -24.45 -4.26 -11.67
N HIS A 738 -23.53 -5.16 -11.97
CA HIS A 738 -23.79 -6.34 -12.79
C HIS A 738 -23.99 -7.60 -11.94
N GLU A 739 -23.81 -7.51 -10.62
CA GLU A 739 -23.96 -8.60 -9.66
C GLU A 739 -25.42 -8.72 -9.20
N GLU A 740 -26.15 -9.70 -9.75
CA GLU A 740 -27.56 -9.98 -9.43
C GLU A 740 -27.77 -10.27 -7.94
N ASN A 741 -26.86 -11.02 -7.31
CA ASN A 741 -26.93 -11.34 -5.89
C ASN A 741 -26.86 -10.07 -5.02
N PHE A 742 -25.97 -9.14 -5.34
CA PHE A 742 -25.88 -7.88 -4.61
C PHE A 742 -27.14 -7.03 -4.79
N TYR A 743 -27.65 -6.96 -6.02
CA TYR A 743 -28.88 -6.25 -6.34
C TYR A 743 -30.07 -6.79 -5.52
N GLU A 744 -30.26 -8.11 -5.48
CA GLU A 744 -31.35 -8.74 -4.73
C GLU A 744 -31.22 -8.52 -3.22
N VAL A 745 -30.00 -8.61 -2.66
CA VAL A 745 -29.78 -8.33 -1.23
C VAL A 745 -30.06 -6.86 -0.92
N MET A 746 -29.63 -5.93 -1.78
CA MET A 746 -29.96 -4.50 -1.65
C MET A 746 -31.46 -4.26 -1.68
N LYS A 747 -32.18 -4.89 -2.61
CA LYS A 747 -33.64 -4.80 -2.74
C LYS A 747 -34.36 -5.23 -1.47
N ILE A 748 -33.97 -6.36 -0.89
CA ILE A 748 -34.52 -6.83 0.38
C ILE A 748 -34.17 -5.88 1.53
N LYS A 749 -32.91 -5.45 1.63
CA LYS A 749 -32.37 -4.71 2.78
C LYS A 749 -32.69 -3.23 2.77
N LEU A 750 -32.99 -2.66 1.61
CA LEU A 750 -33.41 -1.29 1.38
C LEU A 750 -34.77 -1.28 0.67
N ASN A 751 -35.69 -2.15 1.09
CA ASN A 751 -37.00 -2.30 0.46
C ASN A 751 -37.76 -0.95 0.41
N SER A 752 -38.38 -0.67 -0.73
CA SER A 752 -39.06 0.59 -1.04
C SER A 752 -40.28 0.89 -0.18
N LYS A 753 -40.81 -0.11 0.54
CA LYS A 753 -41.87 0.06 1.56
C LYS A 753 -41.36 0.77 2.81
N TYR A 754 -40.08 0.63 3.14
CA TYR A 754 -39.50 1.13 4.38
C TYR A 754 -38.47 2.26 4.17
N TYR A 755 -37.85 2.32 2.99
CA TYR A 755 -36.84 3.31 2.63
C TYR A 755 -37.20 4.02 1.33
N ASN A 756 -36.73 5.25 1.15
CA ASN A 756 -36.89 6.00 -0.10
C ASN A 756 -35.92 5.48 -1.17
N SER A 757 -36.16 4.27 -1.64
CA SER A 757 -35.33 3.55 -2.60
C SER A 757 -36.16 3.17 -3.83
N LYS A 758 -35.48 3.04 -4.96
CA LYS A 758 -36.03 2.55 -6.22
C LYS A 758 -35.05 1.57 -6.84
N PHE A 759 -35.58 0.52 -7.45
CA PHE A 759 -34.83 -0.56 -8.06
C PHE A 759 -35.21 -0.65 -9.53
N PHE A 760 -34.20 -0.81 -10.37
CA PHE A 760 -34.34 -0.79 -11.81
C PHE A 760 -33.55 -1.95 -12.41
N LYS A 761 -34.11 -2.60 -13.42
CA LYS A 761 -33.44 -3.67 -14.18
C LYS A 761 -33.46 -3.37 -15.66
N PHE A 762 -32.45 -3.88 -16.37
CA PHE A 762 -32.45 -3.85 -17.82
C PHE A 762 -33.40 -4.93 -18.34
N LYS A 763 -34.38 -4.50 -19.14
CA LYS A 763 -35.25 -5.42 -19.87
C LYS A 763 -34.57 -5.92 -21.13
N ASP A 764 -33.97 -4.99 -21.87
CA ASP A 764 -33.22 -5.18 -23.11
C ASP A 764 -32.11 -4.10 -23.19
N GLU A 765 -31.22 -4.20 -24.18
CA GLU A 765 -30.13 -3.23 -24.40
C GLU A 765 -30.67 -1.79 -24.49
N GLY A 766 -30.22 -0.93 -23.57
CA GLY A 766 -30.62 0.48 -23.50
C GLY A 766 -32.03 0.75 -22.91
N ASN A 767 -32.81 -0.28 -22.57
CA ASN A 767 -34.15 -0.15 -22.02
C ASN A 767 -34.20 -0.61 -20.55
N ILE A 768 -34.48 0.34 -19.66
CA ILE A 768 -34.57 0.13 -18.21
C ILE A 768 -36.03 0.16 -17.78
N GLU A 769 -36.46 -0.81 -16.96
CA GLU A 769 -37.78 -0.80 -16.31
C GLU A 769 -37.64 -0.77 -14.78
N GLU A 770 -38.61 -0.15 -14.11
CA GLU A 770 -38.68 -0.18 -12.64
C GLU A 770 -39.06 -1.59 -12.19
N ASP A 771 -38.24 -2.16 -11.32
CA ASP A 771 -38.40 -3.50 -10.80
C ASP A 771 -39.33 -3.48 -9.60
N MET A 772 -40.61 -3.32 -9.90
CA MET A 772 -41.70 -3.28 -8.92
C MET A 772 -41.84 -4.67 -8.28
N GLU A 773 -41.67 -4.76 -6.95
CA GLU A 773 -42.02 -5.98 -6.20
C GLU A 773 -43.51 -6.29 -6.32
N GLU A 774 -43.86 -7.56 -6.55
CA GLU A 774 -45.17 -8.13 -6.13
C GLU A 774 -45.25 -8.25 -4.60
#